data_AF-A0A4Y3QZC1-F1
#
_entry.id   AF-A0A4Y3QZC1-F1
#
_cell.length_a   1.000
_cell.length_b   1.000
_cell.length_c   1.000
_cell.angle_alpha   90.00
_cell.angle_beta   90.00
_cell.angle_gamma   90.00
#
_symmetry.space_group_name_H-M   'P 1'
#
loop_
_entity.id
_entity.type
_entity.pdbx_description
1 polymer ?
#
loop_
_entity_poly.entity_id
_entity_poly.type
_entity_poly.pdbx_seq_one_letter_code
_entity_poly.pdbx_strand_id
1 'polypeptide(L)'
;MGRQVITARAAATFEPVGRSVATARGFVRDTLQGWGLADIVDDAVVLTSELVTNAVVHAGTAAEVVCLRDDDGARVEIIDRYPERELPLQEPGQFPVSTDREGGRGLLLCAALATRWGVDYTSSDKRVWFRLDLPERPVGTRTAGPPLPDTALPVTDTRVRVAVVQVDRNGCISAWNEDATDLFDYPAEQVIGKPLTDLAAWPHTPGTSTGIAEALRLSRWEGSYGMRGADGRTVPVYASHLRVRDSDGEPSTVCLLVRDHERAVLQSPPRVHAHDTAGGASDAQDTSAADPFEVFIGSPAPDDLDGLLQRTVERARDMLDGDAAYLLLATDDETELEVRASTGLPSARQRFARVPVEAGSGRYGSARMPSVHEDLSIVPGAVPLLTGTGMRSVVTVPLKVEGRLTGSLGVATEAPGRYTNEEALRLQFAADRIALAVERARLTELERLRRGSLSFLVEASDLLAGTLDRDQTLALVAQMTVPTLATWCAVYTVAEPGSEPKLSYVLHEDEDRIDNLKALLARVQPPEPVPTPGASVWTAPSDAAHSAALRTSLRSVALNQDDAHIAPGTTLATAATVGGETVVLPLVARNRVIGMLTLGKPTDERFRQEILELAEDLSRRAALALDNARLYSERTAISQSLQRSLLPPDLPEITGGVEREVIYRAAGEGNEVGGDFYDLFEIADGTYGFAIGDVCGTGPEAAAVTGLARHALRLLAREGLGGPAVLERLNAAILDEGARSRFLTLLYGEMRPQEDGSAELKVVCAGHPLPLRLRQDGSVEPAADPQPLLGVMDDLELYEQTVTLDPGDVLLCVTDGVTERREGTRMLGDDGLAEVLTTCTGLTAGAVAARIMRAVERFATAAPSDDMAILAMRIPE
;
A
#
# COMPACT_ATOMS: atom_id res chain seq x y z
N MET A 1 16.27 0.14 35.89
CA MET A 1 16.17 -0.22 34.46
C MET A 1 16.13 -1.74 34.38
N GLY A 2 14.94 -2.33 34.45
CA GLY A 2 14.75 -3.78 34.35
C GLY A 2 14.98 -4.22 32.91
N ARG A 3 15.76 -5.28 32.71
CA ARG A 3 16.06 -5.85 31.40
C ARG A 3 14.80 -6.60 30.93
N GLN A 4 14.11 -6.08 29.90
CA GLN A 4 12.94 -6.75 29.29
C GLN A 4 13.34 -8.17 28.86
N VAL A 5 12.59 -9.17 29.32
CA VAL A 5 12.86 -10.59 29.06
C VAL A 5 12.12 -10.97 27.79
N ILE A 6 12.85 -11.36 26.75
CA ILE A 6 12.26 -11.87 25.50
C ILE A 6 11.65 -13.25 25.79
N THR A 7 10.35 -13.41 25.59
CA THR A 7 9.59 -14.63 25.86
C THR A 7 9.42 -15.52 24.64
N ALA A 8 9.49 -14.97 23.42
CA ALA A 8 9.54 -15.74 22.17
C ALA A 8 10.31 -14.99 21.06
N ARG A 9 10.89 -15.74 20.11
CA ARG A 9 11.61 -15.20 18.96
C ARG A 9 11.36 -16.06 17.72
N ALA A 10 11.17 -15.42 16.57
CA ALA A 10 11.16 -16.04 15.25
C ALA A 10 11.97 -15.17 14.27
N ALA A 11 12.64 -15.78 13.29
CA ALA A 11 13.38 -15.06 12.26
C ALA A 11 13.28 -15.78 10.92
N ALA A 12 13.26 -15.01 9.83
CA ALA A 12 13.29 -15.52 8.46
C ALA A 12 14.04 -14.54 7.56
N THR A 13 14.76 -15.07 6.57
CA THR A 13 15.50 -14.28 5.57
C THR A 13 14.78 -14.33 4.24
N PHE A 14 14.72 -13.18 3.58
CA PHE A 14 14.02 -12.99 2.33
C PHE A 14 14.95 -12.40 1.26
N GLU A 15 14.95 -13.01 0.08
CA GLU A 15 15.77 -12.61 -1.07
C GLU A 15 15.33 -11.25 -1.65
N PRO A 16 16.20 -10.51 -2.36
CA PRO A 16 15.93 -9.18 -2.94
C PRO A 16 15.02 -9.25 -4.19
N VAL A 17 13.86 -9.89 -4.08
CA VAL A 17 12.85 -10.02 -5.14
C VAL A 17 11.49 -9.54 -4.65
N GLY A 18 10.73 -8.80 -5.44
CA GLY A 18 9.48 -8.15 -5.00
C GLY A 18 8.47 -9.08 -4.30
N ARG A 19 8.39 -10.36 -4.72
CA ARG A 19 7.55 -11.39 -4.09
C ARG A 19 7.88 -11.64 -2.61
N SER A 20 9.10 -11.36 -2.18
CA SER A 20 9.57 -11.54 -0.81
C SER A 20 8.82 -10.67 0.20
N VAL A 21 8.26 -9.54 -0.23
CA VAL A 21 7.46 -8.66 0.65
C VAL A 21 6.19 -9.38 1.10
N ALA A 22 5.48 -10.05 0.18
CA ALA A 22 4.27 -10.81 0.50
C ALA A 22 4.57 -12.01 1.44
N THR A 23 5.68 -12.71 1.19
CA THR A 23 6.12 -13.82 2.05
C THR A 23 6.51 -13.33 3.44
N ALA A 24 7.15 -12.16 3.55
CA ALA A 24 7.49 -11.54 4.84
C ALA A 24 6.24 -11.12 5.63
N ARG A 25 5.20 -10.59 4.95
CA ARG A 25 3.89 -10.31 5.59
C ARG A 25 3.25 -11.58 6.15
N GLY A 26 3.24 -12.66 5.37
CA GLY A 26 2.74 -13.96 5.80
C GLY A 26 3.48 -14.49 7.03
N PHE A 27 4.81 -14.44 7.00
CA PHE A 27 5.66 -14.84 8.12
C PHE A 27 5.36 -14.06 9.42
N VAL A 28 5.24 -12.74 9.37
CA VAL A 28 4.93 -11.91 10.56
C VAL A 28 3.52 -12.18 11.06
N ARG A 29 2.54 -12.30 10.17
CA ARG A 29 1.14 -12.61 10.51
C ARG A 29 1.04 -13.96 11.23
N ASP A 30 1.57 -15.02 10.64
CA ASP A 30 1.48 -16.38 11.18
C ASP A 30 2.21 -16.48 12.52
N THR A 31 3.36 -15.80 12.65
CA THR A 31 4.15 -15.75 13.89
C THR A 31 3.37 -15.07 15.02
N LEU A 32 2.83 -13.87 14.79
CA LEU A 32 2.12 -13.11 15.82
C LEU A 32 0.77 -13.74 16.19
N GLN A 33 0.05 -14.31 15.21
CA GLN A 33 -1.17 -15.09 15.48
C GLN A 33 -0.86 -16.36 16.28
N GLY A 34 0.21 -17.08 15.94
CA GLY A 34 0.68 -18.25 16.69
C GLY A 34 1.09 -17.92 18.14
N TRP A 35 1.41 -16.66 18.43
CA TRP A 35 1.69 -16.17 19.78
C TRP A 35 0.46 -15.64 20.53
N GLY A 36 -0.71 -15.61 19.88
CA GLY A 36 -1.97 -15.12 20.45
C GLY A 36 -2.09 -13.59 20.46
N LEU A 37 -1.32 -12.88 19.64
CA LEU A 37 -1.24 -11.41 19.63
C LEU A 37 -2.11 -10.80 18.52
N ALA A 38 -3.34 -11.30 18.36
CA ALA A 38 -4.22 -10.97 17.23
C ALA A 38 -4.51 -9.47 17.07
N ASP A 39 -4.49 -8.70 18.18
CA ASP A 39 -4.87 -7.28 18.18
C ASP A 39 -3.86 -6.35 17.51
N ILE A 40 -2.62 -6.80 17.34
CA ILE A 40 -1.51 -6.00 16.78
C ILE A 40 -1.01 -6.54 15.44
N VAL A 41 -1.65 -7.59 14.91
CA VAL A 41 -1.24 -8.27 13.68
C VAL A 41 -1.33 -7.35 12.47
N ASP A 42 -2.43 -6.60 12.34
CA ASP A 42 -2.67 -5.77 11.17
C ASP A 42 -1.67 -4.61 11.09
N ASP A 43 -1.43 -3.93 12.22
CA ASP A 43 -0.42 -2.87 12.33
C ASP A 43 1.00 -3.40 12.07
N ALA A 44 1.33 -4.59 12.59
CA ALA A 44 2.62 -5.22 12.36
C ALA A 44 2.84 -5.55 10.87
N VAL A 45 1.81 -6.08 10.19
CA VAL A 45 1.89 -6.45 8.78
C VAL A 45 2.09 -5.22 7.89
N VAL A 46 1.40 -4.11 8.17
CA VAL A 46 1.56 -2.86 7.43
C VAL A 46 3.00 -2.33 7.58
N LEU A 47 3.49 -2.24 8.82
CA LEU A 47 4.84 -1.74 9.09
C LEU A 47 5.94 -2.64 8.52
N THR A 48 5.77 -3.96 8.58
CA THR A 48 6.68 -4.91 7.93
C THR A 48 6.68 -4.75 6.42
N SER A 49 5.52 -4.56 5.78
CA SER A 49 5.43 -4.37 4.33
C SER A 49 6.28 -3.19 3.87
N GLU A 50 6.17 -2.06 4.55
CA GLU A 50 6.92 -0.84 4.21
C GLU A 50 8.42 -0.98 4.44
N LEU A 51 8.83 -1.58 5.56
CA LEU A 51 10.24 -1.72 5.90
C LEU A 51 10.95 -2.77 5.05
N VAL A 52 10.29 -3.88 4.72
CA VAL A 52 10.84 -4.92 3.84
C VAL A 52 10.87 -4.42 2.40
N THR A 53 9.89 -3.65 1.94
CA THR A 53 9.92 -3.00 0.62
C THR A 53 11.12 -2.06 0.49
N ASN A 54 11.45 -1.31 1.55
CA ASN A 54 12.64 -0.46 1.58
C ASN A 54 13.96 -1.24 1.47
N ALA A 55 14.05 -2.44 2.06
CA ALA A 55 15.25 -3.28 1.94
C ALA A 55 15.32 -4.02 0.58
N VAL A 56 14.25 -4.71 0.21
CA VAL A 56 14.21 -5.61 -0.95
C VAL A 56 14.09 -4.86 -2.27
N VAL A 57 13.23 -3.85 -2.36
CA VAL A 57 12.91 -3.15 -3.62
C VAL A 57 13.77 -1.91 -3.80
N HIS A 58 14.01 -1.14 -2.74
CA HIS A 58 14.76 0.11 -2.83
C HIS A 58 16.26 -0.04 -2.59
N ALA A 59 16.69 -0.97 -1.71
CA ALA A 59 18.11 -1.26 -1.51
C ALA A 59 18.62 -2.47 -2.32
N GLY A 60 17.73 -3.34 -2.80
CA GLY A 60 18.10 -4.51 -3.61
C GLY A 60 18.85 -5.59 -2.83
N THR A 61 18.68 -5.63 -1.50
CA THR A 61 19.41 -6.51 -0.60
C THR A 61 18.49 -7.54 0.05
N ALA A 62 19.07 -8.66 0.49
CA ALA A 62 18.34 -9.66 1.26
C ALA A 62 17.95 -9.06 2.63
N ALA A 63 16.69 -9.23 3.02
CA ALA A 63 16.13 -8.71 4.26
C ALA A 63 15.93 -9.85 5.26
N GLU A 64 16.56 -9.78 6.42
CA GLU A 64 16.30 -10.69 7.55
C GLU A 64 15.25 -10.03 8.47
N VAL A 65 14.08 -10.66 8.61
CA VAL A 65 12.99 -10.20 9.49
C VAL A 65 12.98 -11.02 10.77
N VAL A 66 13.06 -10.35 11.92
CA VAL A 66 13.06 -10.95 13.25
C VAL A 66 11.87 -10.44 14.04
N CYS A 67 11.01 -11.35 14.50
CA CYS A 67 9.95 -11.07 15.46
C CYS A 67 10.43 -11.45 16.87
N LEU A 68 10.25 -10.55 17.83
CA LEU A 68 10.57 -10.73 19.25
C LEU A 68 9.29 -10.45 20.05
N ARG A 69 8.94 -11.35 20.97
CA ARG A 69 7.86 -11.15 21.94
C ARG A 69 8.46 -10.90 23.31
N ASP A 70 7.86 -9.98 24.06
CA ASP A 70 8.03 -9.90 25.50
C ASP A 70 6.67 -9.89 26.21
N ASP A 71 6.70 -9.61 27.52
CA ASP A 71 5.50 -9.62 28.36
C ASP A 71 4.52 -8.47 28.00
N ASP A 72 5.03 -7.39 27.42
CA ASP A 72 4.29 -6.15 27.19
C ASP A 72 3.96 -5.91 25.71
N GLY A 73 4.46 -6.74 24.78
CA GLY A 73 4.35 -6.43 23.35
C GLY A 73 5.10 -7.37 22.39
N ALA A 74 5.16 -6.93 21.12
CA ALA A 74 6.01 -7.51 20.10
C ALA A 74 6.88 -6.43 19.44
N ARG A 75 8.14 -6.78 19.18
CA ARG A 75 9.11 -5.98 18.42
C ARG A 75 9.46 -6.72 17.14
N VAL A 76 9.40 -6.03 16.00
CA VAL A 76 9.81 -6.57 14.71
C VAL A 76 11.04 -5.80 14.23
N GLU A 77 12.06 -6.53 13.79
CA GLU A 77 13.32 -5.99 13.29
C GLU A 77 13.53 -6.42 11.84
N ILE A 78 13.93 -5.49 10.97
CA ILE A 78 14.32 -5.75 9.60
C ILE A 78 15.81 -5.42 9.51
N ILE A 79 16.61 -6.42 9.18
CA ILE A 79 18.06 -6.32 9.04
C ILE A 79 18.39 -6.43 7.56
N ASP A 80 19.03 -5.39 7.05
CA ASP A 80 19.53 -5.28 5.69
C ASP A 80 21.07 -5.40 5.75
N ARG A 81 21.63 -6.43 5.08
CA ARG A 81 23.08 -6.67 5.02
C ARG A 81 23.64 -6.05 3.74
N TYR A 82 24.49 -5.04 3.90
CA TYR A 82 25.00 -4.21 2.81
C TYR A 82 26.52 -4.40 2.68
N PRO A 83 27.06 -5.00 1.60
CA PRO A 83 28.50 -5.30 1.53
C PRO A 83 29.41 -4.10 1.23
N GLU A 84 28.90 -2.98 0.69
CA GLU A 84 29.77 -1.93 0.09
C GLU A 84 29.34 -0.46 0.36
N ARG A 85 29.34 0.01 1.61
CA ARG A 85 29.32 1.46 1.87
C ARG A 85 30.24 1.89 3.00
N GLU A 86 31.15 2.83 2.69
CA GLU A 86 31.92 3.57 3.67
C GLU A 86 31.00 4.41 4.59
N LEU A 87 31.27 4.36 5.89
CA LEU A 87 30.56 5.07 6.94
C LEU A 87 30.73 6.59 6.80
N PRO A 88 29.65 7.40 6.85
CA PRO A 88 29.80 8.82 7.14
C PRO A 88 30.15 8.96 8.62
N LEU A 89 31.37 9.40 8.91
CA LEU A 89 31.79 9.84 10.25
C LEU A 89 30.87 11.01 10.69
N GLN A 90 29.99 10.77 11.66
CA GLN A 90 29.20 11.82 12.31
C GLN A 90 30.03 12.51 13.42
N GLU A 91 30.24 13.82 13.29
CA GLU A 91 30.56 14.68 14.42
C GLU A 91 29.29 14.94 15.26
N PRO A 92 29.38 14.96 16.60
CA PRO A 92 28.22 15.17 17.46
C PRO A 92 27.89 16.67 17.55
N GLY A 93 26.80 17.11 16.90
CA GLY A 93 26.27 18.45 17.17
C GLY A 93 25.37 19.14 16.14
N GLN A 94 25.07 18.55 14.97
CA GLN A 94 24.18 19.20 13.99
C GLN A 94 23.08 18.25 13.52
N PHE A 95 21.83 18.59 13.84
CA PHE A 95 20.66 18.11 13.11
C PHE A 95 20.32 19.12 12.02
N PRO A 96 20.57 18.86 10.73
CA PRO A 96 19.81 19.48 9.67
C PRO A 96 18.57 18.62 9.42
N VAL A 97 17.41 19.18 9.73
CA VAL A 97 16.14 18.76 9.15
C VAL A 97 16.22 19.07 7.65
N SER A 98 16.52 18.06 6.85
CA SER A 98 16.37 18.09 5.39
C SER A 98 15.28 17.09 5.03
N THR A 99 14.14 17.62 4.58
CA THR A 99 12.92 16.89 4.21
C THR A 99 12.91 16.38 2.76
N ASP A 100 14.03 16.43 2.04
CA ASP A 100 14.11 16.13 0.59
C ASP A 100 14.83 14.81 0.25
N ARG A 101 14.71 13.77 1.07
CA ARG A 101 15.20 12.42 0.71
C ARG A 101 14.07 11.40 0.75
N GLU A 102 13.82 10.76 -0.40
CA GLU A 102 12.77 9.77 -0.68
C GLU A 102 12.74 8.55 0.28
N GLY A 103 13.75 8.35 1.13
CA GLY A 103 13.83 7.23 2.09
C GLY A 103 13.12 7.42 3.45
N GLY A 104 12.38 8.51 3.66
CA GLY A 104 11.81 8.88 4.97
C GLY A 104 10.39 8.38 5.29
N ARG A 105 9.62 7.86 4.31
CA ARG A 105 8.18 7.60 4.49
C ARG A 105 7.84 6.37 5.32
N GLY A 106 8.62 5.28 5.21
CA GLY A 106 8.43 4.10 6.06
C GLY A 106 8.61 4.41 7.56
N LEU A 107 9.44 5.40 7.89
CA LEU A 107 9.65 5.86 9.26
C LEU A 107 8.49 6.73 9.79
N LEU A 108 7.74 7.40 8.90
CA LEU A 108 6.53 8.13 9.27
C LEU A 108 5.38 7.18 9.67
N LEU A 109 5.25 6.05 8.97
CA LEU A 109 4.32 4.98 9.34
C LEU A 109 4.73 4.33 10.67
N CYS A 110 6.03 4.05 10.88
CA CYS A 110 6.53 3.61 12.18
C CYS A 110 6.25 4.63 13.29
N ALA A 111 6.36 5.94 13.01
CA ALA A 111 6.06 6.99 13.98
C ALA A 111 4.57 7.11 14.31
N ALA A 112 3.68 6.71 13.39
CA ALA A 112 2.24 6.79 13.57
C ALA A 112 1.65 5.55 14.27
N LEU A 113 2.15 4.36 13.95
CA LEU A 113 1.54 3.09 14.37
C LEU A 113 2.33 2.36 15.47
N ALA A 114 3.65 2.57 15.58
CA ALA A 114 4.46 1.90 16.58
C ALA A 114 4.59 2.74 17.86
N THR A 115 4.55 2.10 19.04
CA THR A 115 4.81 2.82 20.30
C THR A 115 6.23 3.36 20.34
N ARG A 116 7.18 2.61 19.76
CA ARG A 116 8.58 3.00 19.59
C ARG A 116 9.15 2.40 18.33
N TRP A 117 10.08 3.11 17.71
CA TRP A 117 10.86 2.60 16.58
C TRP A 117 12.27 3.19 16.63
N GLY A 118 13.18 2.58 15.89
CA GLY A 118 14.56 3.05 15.80
C GLY A 118 15.32 2.45 14.62
N VAL A 119 16.50 3.02 14.37
CA VAL A 119 17.44 2.51 13.38
C VAL A 119 18.80 2.34 14.05
N ASP A 120 19.31 1.12 14.03
CA ASP A 120 20.64 0.78 14.51
C ASP A 120 21.54 0.52 13.30
N TYR A 121 22.72 1.15 13.28
CA TYR A 121 23.73 0.95 12.24
C TYR A 121 24.92 0.19 12.81
N THR A 122 25.33 -0.89 12.15
CA THR A 122 26.63 -1.53 12.37
C THR A 122 27.50 -1.37 11.12
N SER A 123 28.76 -1.83 11.18
CA SER A 123 29.69 -1.80 10.04
C SER A 123 29.27 -2.68 8.86
N SER A 124 28.33 -3.62 9.06
CA SER A 124 27.91 -4.61 8.07
C SER A 124 26.39 -4.61 7.81
N ASP A 125 25.60 -4.07 8.74
CA ASP A 125 24.16 -4.24 8.72
C ASP A 125 23.43 -2.96 9.15
N LYS A 126 22.33 -2.67 8.47
CA LYS A 126 21.36 -1.66 8.88
C LYS A 126 20.16 -2.38 9.48
N ARG A 127 19.83 -2.10 10.73
CA ARG A 127 18.65 -2.66 11.41
C ARG A 127 17.62 -1.57 11.63
N VAL A 128 16.44 -1.73 11.04
CA VAL A 128 15.27 -0.89 11.34
C VAL A 128 14.30 -1.70 12.18
N TRP A 129 13.87 -1.19 13.31
CA TRP A 129 12.98 -1.92 14.22
C TRP A 129 11.81 -1.06 14.68
N PHE A 130 10.68 -1.70 14.95
CA PHE A 130 9.51 -1.09 15.55
C PHE A 130 8.91 -1.99 16.62
N ARG A 131 8.21 -1.39 17.58
CA ARG A 131 7.57 -2.06 18.71
C ARG A 131 6.10 -1.70 18.78
N LEU A 132 5.28 -2.73 18.92
CA LEU A 132 3.85 -2.63 19.20
C LEU A 132 3.62 -3.21 20.59
N ASP A 133 3.17 -2.37 21.52
CA ASP A 133 2.76 -2.86 22.83
C ASP A 133 1.41 -3.56 22.71
N LEU A 134 1.25 -4.65 23.45
CA LEU A 134 -0.05 -5.25 23.62
C LEU A 134 -0.92 -4.24 24.36
N PRO A 135 -2.18 -4.03 23.95
CA PRO A 135 -3.10 -3.31 24.81
C PRO A 135 -3.12 -4.02 26.17
N GLU A 136 -2.89 -3.28 27.28
CA GLU A 136 -2.71 -3.79 28.66
C GLU A 136 -3.89 -4.66 29.23
N ARG A 137 -4.84 -5.09 28.38
CA ARG A 137 -6.10 -5.84 28.59
C ARG A 137 -6.36 -6.41 30.01
N PRO A 138 -7.59 -6.35 30.56
CA PRO A 138 -8.82 -5.64 30.18
C PRO A 138 -9.15 -4.50 31.16
N VAL A 139 -10.07 -3.59 30.81
CA VAL A 139 -10.61 -2.60 31.77
C VAL A 139 -11.48 -3.32 32.80
N GLY A 140 -10.83 -3.87 33.83
CA GLY A 140 -11.45 -4.60 34.92
C GLY A 140 -12.02 -3.65 35.97
N THR A 141 -13.33 -3.51 35.99
CA THR A 141 -14.08 -3.06 37.16
C THR A 141 -14.09 -4.19 38.19
N ARG A 142 -13.61 -3.96 39.41
CA ARG A 142 -13.84 -4.89 40.53
C ARG A 142 -15.01 -4.37 41.37
N THR A 143 -16.04 -5.20 41.50
CA THR A 143 -17.22 -4.95 42.34
C THR A 143 -17.17 -5.89 43.54
N ALA A 144 -17.13 -5.35 44.76
CA ALA A 144 -17.20 -6.16 45.97
C ALA A 144 -18.65 -6.20 46.49
N GLY A 145 -19.40 -7.26 46.16
CA GLY A 145 -20.73 -7.54 46.72
C GLY A 145 -21.70 -8.21 45.73
N PRO A 146 -22.73 -8.93 46.21
CA PRO A 146 -23.76 -9.49 45.33
C PRO A 146 -24.58 -8.37 44.66
N PRO A 147 -24.93 -8.50 43.37
CA PRO A 147 -25.75 -7.52 42.65
C PRO A 147 -27.17 -7.46 43.23
N LEU A 148 -27.74 -6.25 43.27
CA LEU A 148 -29.14 -6.05 43.65
C LEU A 148 -30.06 -6.10 42.41
N PRO A 149 -31.28 -6.65 42.51
CA PRO A 149 -32.28 -6.56 41.47
C PRO A 149 -32.84 -5.14 41.33
N ASP A 150 -33.26 -4.78 40.11
CA ASP A 150 -33.69 -3.42 39.69
C ASP A 150 -34.84 -2.80 40.50
N THR A 151 -35.53 -3.58 41.33
CA THR A 151 -36.67 -3.13 42.15
C THR A 151 -36.27 -2.49 43.49
N ALA A 152 -34.98 -2.27 43.75
CA ALA A 152 -34.46 -1.85 45.06
C ALA A 152 -33.93 -0.40 45.12
N LEU A 153 -34.51 0.52 44.34
CA LEU A 153 -34.34 1.97 44.59
C LEU A 153 -35.36 2.42 45.65
N PRO A 154 -34.94 2.98 46.79
CA PRO A 154 -35.89 3.56 47.73
C PRO A 154 -36.54 4.80 47.09
N VAL A 155 -37.87 4.80 47.01
CA VAL A 155 -38.67 6.01 46.76
C VAL A 155 -38.60 6.84 48.05
N THR A 156 -37.61 7.71 48.16
CA THR A 156 -37.58 8.72 49.24
C THR A 156 -37.60 10.11 48.63
N ASP A 157 -38.57 10.93 49.04
CA ASP A 157 -38.69 12.37 48.71
C ASP A 157 -37.53 13.24 49.27
N THR A 158 -36.50 12.64 49.85
CA THR A 158 -35.34 13.33 50.42
C THR A 158 -34.16 13.31 49.46
N ARG A 159 -33.53 14.49 49.30
CA ARG A 159 -32.33 14.71 48.50
C ARG A 159 -31.23 13.70 48.87
N VAL A 160 -30.85 12.86 47.90
CA VAL A 160 -29.68 11.97 47.99
C VAL A 160 -28.43 12.83 48.10
N ARG A 161 -27.60 12.55 49.11
CA ARG A 161 -26.34 13.29 49.36
C ARG A 161 -25.17 12.46 48.87
N VAL A 162 -24.34 13.03 48.00
CA VAL A 162 -23.16 12.35 47.46
C VAL A 162 -21.92 13.03 47.99
N ALA A 163 -21.26 12.37 48.94
CA ALA A 163 -19.98 12.83 49.47
C ALA A 163 -18.89 12.62 48.41
N VAL A 164 -18.21 13.71 48.03
CA VAL A 164 -17.11 13.71 47.07
C VAL A 164 -15.83 14.02 47.84
N VAL A 165 -14.92 13.06 47.86
CA VAL A 165 -13.65 13.14 48.58
C VAL A 165 -12.52 12.92 47.59
N GLN A 166 -11.61 13.87 47.46
CA GLN A 166 -10.43 13.71 46.61
C GLN A 166 -9.23 13.30 47.46
N VAL A 167 -8.47 12.33 46.95
CA VAL A 167 -7.29 11.77 47.60
C VAL A 167 -6.08 11.94 46.69
N ASP A 168 -4.99 12.48 47.21
CA ASP A 168 -3.75 12.68 46.46
C ASP A 168 -2.97 11.37 46.22
N ARG A 169 -1.85 11.46 45.49
CA ARG A 169 -0.97 10.32 45.20
C ARG A 169 -0.39 9.62 46.44
N ASN A 170 -0.38 10.30 47.59
CA ASN A 170 0.14 9.77 48.85
C ASN A 170 -0.96 9.12 49.70
N GLY A 171 -2.23 9.17 49.27
CA GLY A 171 -3.36 8.64 50.02
C GLY A 171 -3.98 9.64 51.02
N CYS A 172 -3.59 10.93 50.95
CA CYS A 172 -4.09 11.99 51.81
C CYS A 172 -5.28 12.73 51.18
N ILE A 173 -6.24 13.15 52.01
CA ILE A 173 -7.43 13.87 51.54
C ILE A 173 -7.04 15.28 51.10
N SER A 174 -7.23 15.60 49.83
CA SER A 174 -6.97 16.92 49.25
C SER A 174 -8.22 17.78 49.10
N ALA A 175 -9.40 17.17 48.98
CA ALA A 175 -10.68 17.89 48.91
C ALA A 175 -11.82 17.13 49.61
N TRP A 176 -12.75 17.88 50.20
CA TRP A 176 -13.87 17.38 50.99
C TRP A 176 -15.09 18.29 50.81
N ASN A 177 -16.17 17.82 50.19
CA ASN A 177 -17.34 18.64 49.87
C ASN A 177 -18.32 18.80 51.06
N GLU A 178 -19.30 19.70 50.92
CA GLU A 178 -20.32 19.95 51.95
C GLU A 178 -21.16 18.70 52.27
N ASP A 179 -21.51 17.89 51.26
CA ASP A 179 -22.25 16.63 51.47
C ASP A 179 -21.43 15.63 52.30
N ALA A 180 -20.09 15.58 52.16
CA ALA A 180 -19.20 14.77 53.00
C ALA A 180 -19.12 15.29 54.44
N THR A 181 -19.15 16.62 54.63
CA THR A 181 -19.20 17.24 55.96
C THR A 181 -20.48 16.85 56.69
N ASP A 182 -21.60 16.92 55.98
CA ASP A 182 -22.92 16.56 56.47
C ASP A 182 -23.13 15.05 56.70
N LEU A 183 -22.42 14.19 55.96
CA LEU A 183 -22.55 12.73 56.05
C LEU A 183 -21.71 12.13 57.19
N PHE A 184 -20.56 12.74 57.52
CA PHE A 184 -19.59 12.17 58.46
C PHE A 184 -19.26 13.09 59.66
N ASP A 185 -19.92 14.24 59.77
CA ASP A 185 -19.76 15.25 60.84
C ASP A 185 -18.32 15.79 61.00
N TYR A 186 -17.52 15.76 59.92
CA TYR A 186 -16.18 16.35 59.88
C TYR A 186 -16.15 17.59 59.00
N PRO A 187 -15.81 18.79 59.53
CA PRO A 187 -15.55 19.95 58.69
C PRO A 187 -14.27 19.73 57.88
N ALA A 188 -14.25 20.20 56.63
CA ALA A 188 -13.15 20.00 55.68
C ALA A 188 -11.76 20.35 56.27
N GLU A 189 -11.68 21.43 57.06
CA GLU A 189 -10.44 21.90 57.71
C GLU A 189 -9.81 20.87 58.68
N GLN A 190 -10.59 19.94 59.22
CA GLN A 190 -10.10 18.92 60.16
C GLN A 190 -9.64 17.62 59.49
N VAL A 191 -9.97 17.42 58.21
CA VAL A 191 -9.72 16.17 57.46
C VAL A 191 -8.77 16.35 56.28
N ILE A 192 -8.69 17.56 55.70
CA ILE A 192 -7.73 17.86 54.64
C ILE A 192 -6.29 17.66 55.14
N GLY A 193 -5.48 16.94 54.35
CA GLY A 193 -4.09 16.59 54.66
C GLY A 193 -3.91 15.31 55.50
N LYS A 194 -5.00 14.68 55.98
CA LYS A 194 -4.95 13.39 56.69
C LYS A 194 -5.12 12.22 55.72
N PRO A 195 -4.53 11.04 56.01
CA PRO A 195 -4.69 9.86 55.16
C PRO A 195 -6.13 9.32 55.25
N LEU A 196 -6.72 8.96 54.10
CA LEU A 196 -8.10 8.43 54.05
C LEU A 196 -8.25 7.15 54.90
N THR A 197 -7.16 6.42 55.10
CA THR A 197 -7.10 5.18 55.91
C THR A 197 -7.45 5.38 57.37
N ASP A 198 -7.31 6.59 57.91
CA ASP A 198 -7.62 6.88 59.32
C ASP A 198 -9.15 6.93 59.54
N LEU A 199 -9.86 7.40 58.51
CA LEU A 199 -11.31 7.57 58.48
C LEU A 199 -12.02 6.32 57.95
N ALA A 200 -11.38 5.54 57.07
CA ALA A 200 -11.98 4.35 56.48
C ALA A 200 -11.83 3.10 57.38
N ALA A 201 -12.96 2.54 57.81
CA ALA A 201 -13.07 1.20 58.38
C ALA A 201 -13.21 0.16 57.25
N TRP A 202 -12.07 -0.28 56.70
CA TRP A 202 -11.99 -1.24 55.59
C TRP A 202 -12.20 -2.70 56.07
N PRO A 203 -13.08 -3.49 55.44
CA PRO A 203 -13.27 -4.89 55.81
C PRO A 203 -12.03 -5.73 55.41
N HIS A 204 -11.43 -6.43 56.37
CA HIS A 204 -10.41 -7.45 56.07
C HIS A 204 -11.11 -8.74 55.61
N THR A 205 -11.25 -8.94 54.30
CA THR A 205 -11.77 -10.18 53.74
C THR A 205 -10.64 -11.23 53.69
N PRO A 206 -10.73 -12.37 54.39
CA PRO A 206 -9.69 -13.40 54.31
C PRO A 206 -9.60 -13.96 52.89
N GLY A 207 -8.42 -13.85 52.25
CA GLY A 207 -8.14 -14.47 50.95
C GLY A 207 -8.22 -13.58 49.70
N THR A 208 -8.60 -12.30 49.83
CA THR A 208 -8.55 -11.30 48.73
C THR A 208 -7.87 -10.02 49.24
N SER A 209 -6.55 -10.00 49.19
CA SER A 209 -5.70 -9.03 49.90
C SER A 209 -5.62 -7.66 49.22
N THR A 210 -6.73 -7.04 48.82
CA THR A 210 -6.70 -5.64 48.35
C THR A 210 -6.96 -4.71 49.52
N GLY A 211 -5.89 -4.10 50.05
CA GLY A 211 -6.01 -3.04 51.05
C GLY A 211 -6.57 -1.75 50.42
N ILE A 212 -7.14 -0.84 51.22
CA ILE A 212 -7.67 0.44 50.73
C ILE A 212 -6.63 1.24 49.92
N ALA A 213 -5.35 1.19 50.31
CA ALA A 213 -4.25 1.84 49.58
C ALA A 213 -4.03 1.25 48.17
N GLU A 214 -4.35 -0.02 47.97
CA GLU A 214 -4.30 -0.69 46.67
C GLU A 214 -5.57 -0.41 45.87
N ALA A 215 -6.74 -0.34 46.52
CA ALA A 215 -8.01 0.05 45.88
C ALA A 215 -7.95 1.48 45.32
N LEU A 216 -7.35 2.42 46.05
CA LEU A 216 -7.15 3.80 45.60
C LEU A 216 -6.19 3.94 44.41
N ARG A 217 -5.38 2.91 44.13
CA ARG A 217 -4.46 2.88 42.97
C ARG A 217 -5.11 2.31 41.70
N LEU A 218 -6.28 1.66 41.82
CA LEU A 218 -7.03 1.14 40.68
C LEU A 218 -7.63 2.27 39.84
N SER A 219 -7.86 2.02 38.54
CA SER A 219 -8.51 3.00 37.65
C SER A 219 -9.96 3.26 38.07
N ARG A 220 -10.67 2.20 38.48
CA ARG A 220 -12.00 2.24 39.06
C ARG A 220 -12.19 1.10 40.06
N TRP A 221 -12.74 1.41 41.24
CA TRP A 221 -13.10 0.43 42.26
C TRP A 221 -14.48 0.73 42.83
N GLU A 222 -15.33 -0.29 42.98
CA GLU A 222 -16.67 -0.13 43.56
C GLU A 222 -16.91 -1.16 44.67
N GLY A 223 -17.41 -0.70 45.81
CA GLY A 223 -17.69 -1.59 46.93
C GLY A 223 -18.13 -0.89 48.21
N SER A 224 -18.67 -1.68 49.13
CA SER A 224 -19.12 -1.20 50.43
C SER A 224 -18.00 -1.27 51.47
N TYR A 225 -17.83 -0.20 52.23
CA TYR A 225 -16.97 -0.17 53.43
C TYR A 225 -17.50 0.83 54.46
N GLY A 226 -16.90 0.87 55.65
CA GLY A 226 -17.33 1.81 56.69
C GLY A 226 -16.49 3.10 56.68
N MET A 227 -17.11 4.25 56.95
CA MET A 227 -16.42 5.51 57.24
C MET A 227 -16.69 5.91 58.69
N ARG A 228 -15.65 6.21 59.46
CA ARG A 228 -15.76 6.66 60.85
C ARG A 228 -16.16 8.13 60.86
N GLY A 229 -17.23 8.48 61.58
CA GLY A 229 -17.65 9.85 61.84
C GLY A 229 -16.99 10.45 63.09
N ALA A 230 -17.12 11.76 63.27
CA ALA A 230 -16.52 12.51 64.38
C ALA A 230 -17.05 12.09 65.76
N ASP A 231 -18.24 11.49 65.82
CA ASP A 231 -18.88 10.93 67.01
C ASP A 231 -18.37 9.52 67.40
N GLY A 232 -17.44 8.96 66.61
CA GLY A 232 -16.86 7.63 66.80
C GLY A 232 -17.70 6.49 66.22
N ARG A 233 -18.84 6.77 65.58
CA ARG A 233 -19.66 5.75 64.91
C ARG A 233 -19.14 5.48 63.50
N THR A 234 -19.29 4.25 63.03
CA THR A 234 -18.94 3.89 61.65
C THR A 234 -20.20 3.90 60.78
N VAL A 235 -20.23 4.77 59.79
CA VAL A 235 -21.28 4.91 58.77
C VAL A 235 -20.99 3.94 57.61
N PRO A 236 -21.87 2.97 57.32
CA PRO A 236 -21.69 2.09 56.17
C PRO A 236 -21.96 2.86 54.87
N VAL A 237 -20.98 2.86 53.98
CA VAL A 237 -21.04 3.57 52.71
C VAL A 237 -20.78 2.63 51.54
N TYR A 238 -21.41 2.93 50.40
CA TYR A 238 -21.01 2.40 49.12
C TYR A 238 -20.17 3.44 48.40
N ALA A 239 -19.06 3.00 47.85
CA ALA A 239 -18.06 3.88 47.29
C ALA A 239 -17.73 3.52 45.85
N SER A 240 -17.55 4.54 45.02
CA SER A 240 -16.93 4.43 43.69
C SER A 240 -15.66 5.28 43.71
N HIS A 241 -14.50 4.64 43.60
CA HIS A 241 -13.20 5.29 43.50
C HIS A 241 -12.84 5.40 42.02
N LEU A 242 -12.59 6.61 41.53
CA LEU A 242 -12.21 6.89 40.16
C LEU A 242 -10.87 7.62 40.16
N ARG A 243 -9.90 7.07 39.44
CA ARG A 243 -8.60 7.71 39.29
C ARG A 243 -8.71 8.83 38.26
N VAL A 244 -8.30 10.04 38.65
CA VAL A 244 -8.32 11.27 37.85
C VAL A 244 -6.96 11.97 37.94
N ARG A 245 -6.78 13.04 37.17
CA ARG A 245 -5.66 13.97 37.35
C ARG A 245 -6.18 15.22 38.04
N ASP A 246 -5.47 15.71 39.04
CA ASP A 246 -5.83 16.98 39.69
C ASP A 246 -5.50 18.19 38.79
N SER A 247 -5.78 19.39 39.28
CA SER A 247 -5.56 20.65 38.57
C SER A 247 -4.10 20.93 38.21
N ASP A 248 -3.14 20.25 38.85
CA ASP A 248 -1.71 20.36 38.59
C ASP A 248 -1.19 19.20 37.70
N GLY A 249 -2.10 18.33 37.22
CA GLY A 249 -1.79 17.21 36.33
C GLY A 249 -1.30 15.93 37.03
N GLU A 250 -1.23 15.95 38.37
CA GLU A 250 -0.77 14.85 39.20
C GLU A 250 -1.89 13.81 39.40
N PRO A 251 -1.55 12.51 39.48
CA PRO A 251 -2.56 11.46 39.66
C PRO A 251 -3.20 11.54 41.05
N SER A 252 -4.52 11.71 41.07
CA SER A 252 -5.36 11.71 42.28
C SER A 252 -6.55 10.76 42.12
N THR A 253 -7.25 10.45 43.21
CA THR A 253 -8.39 9.54 43.20
C THR A 253 -9.60 10.24 43.79
N VAL A 254 -10.67 10.36 43.02
CA VAL A 254 -11.96 10.89 43.48
C VAL A 254 -12.79 9.72 43.99
N CYS A 255 -13.20 9.82 45.25
CA CYS A 255 -14.06 8.86 45.93
C CYS A 255 -15.46 9.46 46.03
N LEU A 256 -16.41 8.86 45.33
CA LEU A 256 -17.83 9.16 45.48
C LEU A 256 -18.39 8.21 46.53
N LEU A 257 -19.03 8.75 47.57
CA LEU A 257 -19.53 8.00 48.71
C LEU A 257 -21.02 8.33 48.92
N VAL A 258 -21.85 7.29 49.00
CA VAL A 258 -23.24 7.38 49.43
C VAL A 258 -23.47 6.40 50.57
N ARG A 259 -24.57 6.55 51.33
CA ARG A 259 -24.92 5.54 52.34
C ARG A 259 -25.16 4.21 51.63
N ASP A 260 -24.78 3.08 52.24
CA ASP A 260 -24.82 1.78 51.56
C ASP A 260 -26.23 1.38 51.05
N HIS A 261 -27.30 1.85 51.70
CA HIS A 261 -28.67 1.63 51.23
C HIS A 261 -29.07 2.49 50.01
N GLU A 262 -28.29 3.51 49.68
CA GLU A 262 -28.44 4.37 48.49
C GLU A 262 -27.46 3.96 47.37
N ARG A 263 -26.80 2.81 47.49
CA ARG A 263 -25.75 2.34 46.55
C ARG A 263 -26.16 2.32 45.09
N ALA A 264 -27.45 2.17 44.78
CA ALA A 264 -27.99 2.21 43.42
C ALA A 264 -27.71 3.55 42.70
N VAL A 265 -27.39 4.62 43.44
CA VAL A 265 -27.01 5.93 42.89
C VAL A 265 -25.61 5.92 42.26
N LEU A 266 -24.69 5.10 42.78
CA LEU A 266 -23.29 5.04 42.33
C LEU A 266 -22.90 3.71 41.68
N GLN A 267 -23.70 2.67 41.84
CA GLN A 267 -23.41 1.33 41.32
C GLN A 267 -23.52 1.32 39.79
N SER A 268 -22.46 0.86 39.11
CA SER A 268 -22.51 0.64 37.67
C SER A 268 -23.45 -0.51 37.32
N PRO A 269 -24.28 -0.41 36.26
CA PRO A 269 -25.02 -1.56 35.76
C PRO A 269 -24.05 -2.64 35.26
N PRO A 270 -24.37 -3.94 35.41
CA PRO A 270 -23.48 -5.02 35.01
C PRO A 270 -23.21 -4.98 33.49
N ARG A 271 -21.95 -5.18 33.10
CA ARG A 271 -21.60 -5.49 31.70
C ARG A 271 -22.01 -6.93 31.43
N VAL A 272 -23.03 -7.14 30.60
CA VAL A 272 -23.33 -8.46 30.04
C VAL A 272 -22.20 -8.81 29.08
N HIS A 273 -21.45 -9.86 29.38
CA HIS A 273 -20.54 -10.49 28.41
C HIS A 273 -21.40 -11.16 27.34
N ALA A 274 -21.30 -10.67 26.10
CA ALA A 274 -21.77 -11.41 24.93
C ALA A 274 -20.85 -12.62 24.77
N HIS A 275 -21.31 -13.79 25.23
CA HIS A 275 -20.78 -15.07 24.82
C HIS A 275 -21.76 -15.72 23.85
N ASP A 276 -21.23 -16.12 22.70
CA ASP A 276 -21.76 -17.15 21.83
C ASP A 276 -22.40 -18.29 22.62
N THR A 277 -23.60 -18.72 22.20
CA THR A 277 -23.80 -20.08 21.70
C THR A 277 -25.22 -20.27 21.18
N ALA A 278 -25.29 -20.85 19.98
CA ALA A 278 -26.47 -21.47 19.44
C ALA A 278 -26.97 -22.62 20.35
N GLY A 279 -28.30 -22.77 20.41
CA GLY A 279 -28.94 -24.06 20.71
C GLY A 279 -30.02 -24.00 21.80
N GLY A 280 -31.26 -24.34 21.41
CA GLY A 280 -32.25 -24.92 22.32
C GLY A 280 -33.56 -24.12 22.46
N ALA A 281 -34.59 -24.58 21.75
CA ALA A 281 -35.97 -24.14 21.92
C ALA A 281 -36.54 -24.51 23.30
N SER A 282 -37.38 -23.65 23.90
CA SER A 282 -38.73 -24.00 24.36
C SER A 282 -39.45 -22.81 24.99
N ASP A 283 -40.76 -22.79 24.74
CA ASP A 283 -41.82 -21.89 25.19
C ASP A 283 -41.66 -21.20 26.56
N ALA A 284 -41.95 -19.89 26.59
CA ALA A 284 -42.95 -19.32 27.51
C ALA A 284 -43.32 -17.90 27.08
N GLN A 285 -44.61 -17.67 26.90
CA GLN A 285 -45.23 -16.36 26.85
C GLN A 285 -44.96 -15.58 28.14
N ASP A 286 -44.31 -14.43 28.04
CA ASP A 286 -44.57 -13.33 28.96
C ASP A 286 -44.37 -12.00 28.23
N THR A 287 -45.46 -11.26 28.08
CA THR A 287 -45.52 -9.90 27.58
C THR A 287 -44.75 -8.99 28.54
N SER A 288 -43.49 -8.66 28.23
CA SER A 288 -42.76 -7.62 28.94
C SER A 288 -43.34 -6.26 28.55
N ALA A 289 -43.71 -5.48 29.57
CA ALA A 289 -44.05 -4.08 29.42
C ALA A 289 -42.82 -3.35 28.85
N ALA A 290 -42.98 -2.71 27.69
CA ALA A 290 -41.91 -1.99 27.02
C ALA A 290 -41.33 -0.90 27.93
N ASP A 291 -40.00 -0.92 28.06
CA ASP A 291 -39.18 0.05 28.78
C ASP A 291 -39.30 1.44 28.12
N PRO A 292 -39.64 2.52 28.85
CA PRO A 292 -39.63 3.89 28.32
C PRO A 292 -38.29 4.30 27.67
N PHE A 293 -37.20 3.58 27.95
CA PHE A 293 -35.88 3.77 27.36
C PHE A 293 -35.74 3.22 25.92
N GLU A 294 -36.48 2.17 25.54
CA GLU A 294 -36.49 1.66 24.16
C GLU A 294 -37.13 2.66 23.19
N VAL A 295 -38.04 3.50 23.69
CA VAL A 295 -38.79 4.48 22.89
C VAL A 295 -37.89 5.63 22.38
N PHE A 296 -36.85 6.02 23.14
CA PHE A 296 -35.98 7.15 22.77
C PHE A 296 -34.71 6.77 22.01
N ILE A 297 -34.32 5.50 21.98
CA ILE A 297 -33.13 5.05 21.23
C ILE A 297 -33.49 4.05 20.13
N GLY A 298 -34.40 3.10 20.36
CA GLY A 298 -34.62 1.97 19.46
C GLY A 298 -33.39 1.05 19.40
N SER A 299 -33.56 -0.25 19.63
CA SER A 299 -32.54 -1.26 19.32
C SER A 299 -32.61 -1.65 17.83
N PRO A 300 -31.50 -2.00 17.15
CA PRO A 300 -30.09 -1.67 17.39
C PRO A 300 -29.69 -0.37 16.66
N ALA A 301 -28.45 0.07 16.92
CA ALA A 301 -27.78 1.21 16.28
C ALA A 301 -27.94 1.18 14.74
N PRO A 302 -28.11 2.34 14.08
CA PRO A 302 -27.91 2.34 12.64
C PRO A 302 -26.45 2.02 12.38
N ASP A 303 -26.18 1.18 11.39
CA ASP A 303 -24.82 0.92 10.90
C ASP A 303 -24.16 2.17 10.25
N ASP A 304 -24.84 3.33 10.26
CA ASP A 304 -24.44 4.55 9.56
C ASP A 304 -24.72 5.81 10.40
N LEU A 305 -23.73 6.72 10.45
CA LEU A 305 -23.77 7.97 11.20
C LEU A 305 -24.97 8.82 10.76
N ASP A 306 -25.22 8.93 9.46
CA ASP A 306 -26.31 9.76 8.90
C ASP A 306 -27.68 9.32 9.43
N GLY A 307 -27.90 8.01 9.57
CA GLY A 307 -29.13 7.46 10.13
C GLY A 307 -29.32 7.79 11.61
N LEU A 308 -28.22 7.84 12.38
CA LEU A 308 -28.25 8.24 13.80
C LEU A 308 -28.54 9.74 13.94
N LEU A 309 -27.89 10.56 13.12
CA LEU A 309 -28.06 12.02 13.13
C LEU A 309 -29.49 12.40 12.72
N GLN A 310 -30.04 11.78 11.68
CA GLN A 310 -31.40 12.07 11.21
C GLN A 310 -32.45 11.76 12.27
N ARG A 311 -32.39 10.57 12.91
CA ARG A 311 -33.31 10.20 13.99
C ARG A 311 -33.19 11.08 15.22
N THR A 312 -31.96 11.50 15.52
CA THR A 312 -31.68 12.44 16.61
C THR A 312 -32.42 13.75 16.39
N VAL A 313 -32.32 14.31 15.19
CA VAL A 313 -32.94 15.58 14.84
C VAL A 313 -34.47 15.47 14.83
N GLU A 314 -35.03 14.37 14.31
CA GLU A 314 -36.49 14.11 14.35
C GLU A 314 -37.01 14.01 15.78
N ARG A 315 -36.34 13.26 16.65
CA ARG A 315 -36.72 13.15 18.07
C ARG A 315 -36.56 14.46 18.83
N ALA A 316 -35.52 15.25 18.53
CA ALA A 316 -35.32 16.55 19.15
C ALA A 316 -36.44 17.53 18.80
N ARG A 317 -36.88 17.53 17.53
CA ARG A 317 -38.06 18.30 17.09
C ARG A 317 -39.30 17.88 17.86
N ASP A 318 -39.58 16.58 17.89
CA ASP A 318 -40.82 16.06 18.49
C ASP A 318 -40.83 16.22 20.02
N MET A 319 -39.67 16.12 20.69
CA MET A 319 -39.53 16.32 22.14
C MET A 319 -39.88 17.73 22.60
N LEU A 320 -39.59 18.74 21.78
CA LEU A 320 -39.86 20.14 22.10
C LEU A 320 -41.05 20.73 21.33
N ASP A 321 -41.75 19.91 20.54
CA ASP A 321 -42.89 20.34 19.71
C ASP A 321 -42.49 21.54 18.81
N GLY A 322 -41.36 21.37 18.11
CA GLY A 322 -40.81 22.36 17.18
C GLY A 322 -41.24 22.12 15.73
N ASP A 323 -41.16 23.15 14.89
CA ASP A 323 -41.46 23.04 13.46
C ASP A 323 -40.24 22.56 12.66
N ALA A 324 -39.03 22.81 13.17
CA ALA A 324 -37.78 22.39 12.56
C ALA A 324 -36.70 22.03 13.59
N ALA A 325 -35.76 21.18 13.20
CA ALA A 325 -34.57 20.89 14.00
C ALA A 325 -33.35 20.65 13.09
N TYR A 326 -32.16 20.83 13.65
CA TYR A 326 -30.89 20.65 12.94
C TYR A 326 -29.78 20.18 13.86
N LEU A 327 -28.81 19.46 13.30
CA LEU A 327 -27.59 19.03 13.98
C LEU A 327 -26.37 19.39 13.12
N LEU A 328 -25.42 20.04 13.78
CA LEU A 328 -24.15 20.48 13.22
C LEU A 328 -23.01 19.69 13.88
N LEU A 329 -22.00 19.27 13.11
CA LEU A 329 -20.77 18.66 13.64
C LEU A 329 -19.58 19.61 13.45
N ALA A 330 -18.69 19.66 14.44
CA ALA A 330 -17.50 20.49 14.38
C ALA A 330 -16.44 19.89 13.44
N THR A 331 -15.74 20.73 12.69
CA THR A 331 -14.51 20.35 11.98
C THR A 331 -13.43 19.92 12.97
N ASP A 332 -12.40 19.21 12.48
CA ASP A 332 -11.34 18.64 13.35
C ASP A 332 -10.55 19.71 14.13
N ASP A 333 -10.51 20.94 13.62
CA ASP A 333 -9.88 22.12 14.22
C ASP A 333 -10.84 22.97 15.09
N GLU A 334 -12.11 22.56 15.22
CA GLU A 334 -13.18 23.25 15.96
C GLU A 334 -13.46 24.69 15.51
N THR A 335 -13.06 25.08 14.29
CA THR A 335 -13.26 26.44 13.79
C THR A 335 -14.60 26.63 13.09
N GLU A 336 -15.14 25.56 12.49
CA GLU A 336 -16.38 25.57 11.73
C GLU A 336 -17.33 24.43 12.16
N LEU A 337 -18.63 24.67 11.97
CA LEU A 337 -19.70 23.70 12.17
C LEU A 337 -20.35 23.39 10.83
N GLU A 338 -20.39 22.11 10.45
CA GLU A 338 -21.03 21.63 9.23
C GLU A 338 -22.42 21.07 9.52
N VAL A 339 -23.43 21.49 8.75
CA VAL A 339 -24.77 20.89 8.82
C VAL A 339 -24.71 19.44 8.33
N ARG A 340 -25.05 18.50 9.22
CA ARG A 340 -25.04 17.05 8.92
C ARG A 340 -26.42 16.42 8.89
N ALA A 341 -27.38 16.93 9.68
CA ALA A 341 -28.77 16.51 9.60
C ALA A 341 -29.73 17.67 9.86
N SER A 342 -30.90 17.65 9.22
CA SER A 342 -31.96 18.64 9.45
C SER A 342 -33.33 18.09 9.11
N THR A 343 -34.37 18.61 9.75
CA THR A 343 -35.77 18.32 9.44
C THR A 343 -36.59 19.60 9.57
N GLY A 344 -37.62 19.77 8.72
CA GLY A 344 -38.46 20.99 8.71
C GLY A 344 -37.83 22.24 8.09
N LEU A 345 -36.66 22.14 7.46
CA LEU A 345 -35.99 23.26 6.75
C LEU A 345 -36.05 23.11 5.21
N PRO A 346 -36.13 24.21 4.42
CA PRO A 346 -36.16 24.14 2.95
C PRO A 346 -34.86 23.60 2.31
N SER A 347 -34.99 22.82 1.23
CA SER A 347 -33.95 21.96 0.64
C SER A 347 -32.69 22.66 0.11
N ALA A 348 -32.74 23.96 -0.19
CA ALA A 348 -31.63 24.70 -0.80
C ALA A 348 -30.40 24.91 0.12
N ARG A 349 -30.45 24.52 1.40
CA ARG A 349 -29.35 24.70 2.38
C ARG A 349 -28.80 23.39 2.97
N GLN A 350 -29.25 22.23 2.47
CA GLN A 350 -29.28 21.01 3.29
C GLN A 350 -28.01 20.15 3.34
N ARG A 351 -26.93 20.43 2.61
CA ARG A 351 -25.69 19.64 2.75
C ARG A 351 -24.45 20.52 2.66
N PHE A 352 -23.60 20.45 3.68
CA PHE A 352 -22.26 21.09 3.73
C PHE A 352 -22.21 22.62 3.89
N ALA A 353 -23.30 23.25 4.35
CA ALA A 353 -23.21 24.64 4.78
C ALA A 353 -22.32 24.73 6.04
N ARG A 354 -21.23 25.50 5.96
CA ARG A 354 -20.29 25.75 7.04
C ARG A 354 -20.67 27.02 7.80
N VAL A 355 -20.75 26.92 9.12
CA VAL A 355 -21.04 28.03 10.03
C VAL A 355 -19.82 28.24 10.92
N PRO A 356 -19.19 29.44 10.93
CA PRO A 356 -18.08 29.71 11.83
C PRO A 356 -18.52 29.60 13.30
N VAL A 357 -17.67 29.01 14.15
CA VAL A 357 -17.95 28.85 15.59
C VAL A 357 -17.98 30.20 16.33
N GLU A 358 -17.31 31.23 15.80
CA GLU A 358 -17.14 32.56 16.42
C GLU A 358 -17.79 33.73 15.63
N ALA A 359 -18.94 33.53 14.98
CA ALA A 359 -19.63 34.64 14.29
C ALA A 359 -20.51 35.48 15.25
N GLY A 360 -20.01 36.61 15.77
CA GLY A 360 -20.84 37.71 16.26
C GLY A 360 -20.28 38.60 17.39
N SER A 361 -20.45 39.92 17.25
CA SER A 361 -20.13 40.93 18.28
C SER A 361 -21.24 41.02 19.35
N GLY A 362 -21.27 40.10 20.30
CA GLY A 362 -22.24 40.09 21.40
C GLY A 362 -21.79 39.15 22.50
N ARG A 363 -21.97 39.53 23.77
CA ARG A 363 -21.37 38.86 24.94
C ARG A 363 -21.68 37.34 24.98
N TYR A 364 -20.59 36.56 24.90
CA TYR A 364 -20.42 35.10 25.04
C TYR A 364 -20.64 34.24 23.78
N GLY A 365 -19.62 33.43 23.46
CA GLY A 365 -19.53 32.62 22.23
C GLY A 365 -20.59 31.53 22.14
N SER A 366 -21.43 31.66 21.11
CA SER A 366 -22.77 31.07 21.04
C SER A 366 -22.84 29.56 20.81
N ALA A 367 -21.78 28.92 20.32
CA ALA A 367 -21.80 27.47 20.04
C ALA A 367 -21.44 26.59 21.24
N ARG A 368 -20.81 27.14 22.29
CA ARG A 368 -20.28 26.37 23.43
C ARG A 368 -21.18 26.39 24.67
N MET A 369 -22.29 27.13 24.64
CA MET A 369 -23.27 27.19 25.72
C MET A 369 -24.69 27.05 25.17
N PRO A 370 -25.63 26.52 25.97
CA PRO A 370 -27.05 26.61 25.63
C PRO A 370 -27.46 28.05 25.33
N SER A 371 -28.17 28.26 24.23
CA SER A 371 -28.71 29.55 23.83
C SER A 371 -30.18 29.44 23.50
N VAL A 372 -30.95 30.42 23.95
CA VAL A 372 -32.39 30.54 23.70
C VAL A 372 -32.63 31.91 23.07
N HIS A 373 -33.24 31.91 21.89
CA HIS A 373 -33.71 33.11 21.24
C HIS A 373 -35.23 33.06 21.17
N GLU A 374 -35.87 33.86 22.02
CA GLU A 374 -37.33 33.96 22.09
C GLU A 374 -37.93 34.62 20.83
N ASP A 375 -37.22 35.55 20.20
CA ASP A 375 -37.61 36.11 18.90
C ASP A 375 -36.39 36.48 18.04
N LEU A 376 -36.18 35.74 16.94
CA LEU A 376 -35.11 35.93 15.96
C LEU A 376 -35.23 37.24 15.17
N SER A 377 -36.38 37.90 15.20
CA SER A 377 -36.53 39.24 14.61
C SER A 377 -35.82 40.34 15.43
N ILE A 378 -35.56 40.10 16.72
CA ILE A 378 -34.86 41.05 17.61
C ILE A 378 -33.36 41.09 17.28
N VAL A 379 -32.79 39.94 16.89
CA VAL A 379 -31.38 39.81 16.49
C VAL A 379 -31.30 39.03 15.17
N PRO A 380 -31.57 39.68 14.02
CA PRO A 380 -31.49 39.03 12.72
C PRO A 380 -30.07 38.50 12.46
N GLY A 381 -29.97 37.22 12.10
CA GLY A 381 -28.68 36.55 11.84
C GLY A 381 -28.01 35.90 13.05
N ALA A 382 -28.67 35.87 14.22
CA ALA A 382 -28.17 35.13 15.40
C ALA A 382 -27.92 33.63 15.10
N VAL A 383 -28.74 33.04 14.23
CA VAL A 383 -28.52 31.69 13.67
C VAL A 383 -28.56 31.81 12.14
N PRO A 384 -27.39 31.89 11.46
CA PRO A 384 -27.33 32.11 10.00
C PRO A 384 -28.17 31.11 9.21
N LEU A 385 -28.20 29.84 9.65
CA LEU A 385 -28.95 28.75 9.03
C LEU A 385 -30.45 29.02 8.90
N LEU A 386 -31.05 29.75 9.85
CA LEU A 386 -32.50 30.04 9.92
C LEU A 386 -32.89 31.35 9.22
N THR A 387 -31.94 32.09 8.66
CA THR A 387 -32.22 33.39 8.02
C THR A 387 -33.13 33.20 6.81
N GLY A 388 -34.34 33.79 6.84
CA GLY A 388 -35.30 33.71 5.73
C GLY A 388 -36.13 32.42 5.65
N THR A 389 -36.13 31.58 6.71
CA THR A 389 -36.96 30.36 6.77
C THR A 389 -38.34 30.57 7.38
N GLY A 390 -38.60 31.74 8.00
CA GLY A 390 -39.86 32.03 8.70
C GLY A 390 -39.86 31.68 10.20
N MET A 391 -38.81 31.01 10.69
CA MET A 391 -38.67 30.65 12.10
C MET A 391 -38.50 31.89 12.98
N ARG A 392 -39.21 31.91 14.11
CA ARG A 392 -39.22 33.05 15.04
C ARG A 392 -38.57 32.75 16.37
N SER A 393 -38.59 31.54 16.88
CA SER A 393 -37.83 31.21 18.10
C SER A 393 -36.99 29.95 17.92
N VAL A 394 -35.87 29.87 18.64
CA VAL A 394 -34.92 28.75 18.55
C VAL A 394 -34.22 28.52 19.88
N VAL A 395 -34.00 27.25 20.20
CA VAL A 395 -33.11 26.81 21.26
C VAL A 395 -31.98 25.98 20.65
N THR A 396 -30.74 26.26 21.04
CA THR A 396 -29.54 25.56 20.56
C THR A 396 -28.67 25.15 21.74
N VAL A 397 -28.21 23.91 21.72
CA VAL A 397 -27.34 23.35 22.76
C VAL A 397 -26.07 22.75 22.17
N PRO A 398 -24.93 22.83 22.86
CA PRO A 398 -23.70 22.17 22.46
C PRO A 398 -23.75 20.65 22.68
N LEU A 399 -23.14 19.90 21.76
CA LEU A 399 -22.73 18.52 21.97
C LEU A 399 -21.29 18.52 22.46
N LYS A 400 -21.04 17.96 23.65
CA LYS A 400 -19.70 17.90 24.25
C LYS A 400 -19.34 16.50 24.70
N VAL A 401 -18.09 16.13 24.46
CA VAL A 401 -17.48 14.90 24.98
C VAL A 401 -16.15 15.28 25.62
N GLU A 402 -15.97 14.93 26.91
CA GLU A 402 -14.74 15.25 27.68
C GLU A 402 -14.34 16.74 27.66
N GLY A 403 -15.33 17.65 27.57
CA GLY A 403 -15.11 19.10 27.52
C GLY A 403 -14.84 19.65 26.12
N ARG A 404 -14.68 18.80 25.10
CA ARG A 404 -14.50 19.16 23.69
C ARG A 404 -15.85 19.41 23.00
N LEU A 405 -15.95 20.45 22.15
CA LEU A 405 -17.16 20.71 21.36
C LEU A 405 -17.18 19.79 20.13
N THR A 406 -18.06 18.79 20.12
CA THR A 406 -18.18 17.85 18.99
C THR A 406 -19.24 18.27 17.97
N GLY A 407 -20.18 19.12 18.38
CA GLY A 407 -21.24 19.63 17.51
C GLY A 407 -22.26 20.51 18.23
N SER A 408 -23.39 20.76 17.58
CA SER A 408 -24.50 21.56 18.11
C SER A 408 -25.84 21.00 17.63
N LEU A 409 -26.82 20.97 18.53
CA LEU A 409 -28.19 20.52 18.27
C LEU A 409 -29.15 21.70 18.50
N GLY A 410 -30.04 21.98 17.54
CA GLY A 410 -31.00 23.07 17.66
C GLY A 410 -32.40 22.69 17.22
N VAL A 411 -33.40 23.32 17.85
CA VAL A 411 -34.82 23.17 17.54
C VAL A 411 -35.46 24.55 17.42
N ALA A 412 -36.23 24.78 16.36
CA ALA A 412 -36.83 26.05 16.00
C ALA A 412 -38.35 25.93 15.76
N THR A 413 -39.07 27.03 15.95
CA THR A 413 -40.51 27.14 15.64
C THR A 413 -40.82 28.50 15.00
N GLU A 414 -41.94 28.56 14.27
CA GLU A 414 -42.52 29.78 13.72
C GLU A 414 -43.17 30.67 14.79
N ALA A 415 -43.46 30.14 15.99
CA ALA A 415 -44.02 30.92 17.10
C ALA A 415 -42.93 31.66 17.91
N PRO A 416 -43.09 32.97 18.22
CA PRO A 416 -42.18 33.68 19.13
C PRO A 416 -42.45 33.27 20.60
N GLY A 417 -41.42 33.32 21.44
CA GLY A 417 -41.50 33.11 22.90
C GLY A 417 -41.82 31.67 23.32
N ARG A 418 -41.64 30.68 22.44
CA ARG A 418 -41.98 29.28 22.70
C ARG A 418 -41.02 28.57 23.65
N TYR A 419 -39.74 28.93 23.59
CA TYR A 419 -38.66 28.27 24.32
C TYR A 419 -38.11 29.14 25.44
N THR A 420 -37.86 28.52 26.57
CA THR A 420 -37.25 29.11 27.77
C THR A 420 -35.99 28.33 28.14
N ASN A 421 -35.34 28.72 29.25
CA ASN A 421 -34.21 27.98 29.80
C ASN A 421 -34.59 26.54 30.22
N GLU A 422 -35.85 26.26 30.52
CA GLU A 422 -36.30 24.90 30.86
C GLU A 422 -36.22 23.96 29.64
N GLU A 423 -36.67 24.41 28.47
CA GLU A 423 -36.52 23.67 27.22
C GLU A 423 -35.07 23.50 26.81
N ALA A 424 -34.21 24.52 27.05
CA ALA A 424 -32.77 24.41 26.84
C ALA A 424 -32.13 23.34 27.72
N LEU A 425 -32.53 23.22 28.99
CA LEU A 425 -32.05 22.16 29.88
C LEU A 425 -32.50 20.78 29.40
N ARG A 426 -33.77 20.63 29.00
CA ARG A 426 -34.28 19.35 28.44
C ARG A 426 -33.53 18.94 27.17
N LEU A 427 -33.27 19.90 26.27
CA LEU A 427 -32.49 19.65 25.06
C LEU A 427 -31.02 19.33 25.38
N GLN A 428 -30.41 20.01 26.36
CA GLN A 428 -29.04 19.74 26.79
C GLN A 428 -28.91 18.33 27.40
N PHE A 429 -29.86 17.89 28.23
CA PHE A 429 -29.85 16.52 28.76
C PHE A 429 -29.95 15.48 27.64
N ALA A 430 -30.77 15.73 26.63
CA ALA A 430 -30.82 14.87 25.45
C ALA A 430 -29.48 14.89 24.69
N ALA A 431 -28.92 16.08 24.47
CA ALA A 431 -27.63 16.31 23.80
C ALA A 431 -26.46 15.60 24.50
N ASP A 432 -26.35 15.69 25.83
CA ASP A 432 -25.29 15.05 26.61
C ASP A 432 -25.36 13.52 26.49
N ARG A 433 -26.58 12.96 26.47
CA ARG A 433 -26.79 11.51 26.34
C ARG A 433 -26.45 10.97 24.95
N ILE A 434 -26.65 11.75 23.90
CA ILE A 434 -26.33 11.34 22.53
C ILE A 434 -24.91 11.72 22.10
N ALA A 435 -24.27 12.72 22.73
CA ALA A 435 -22.98 13.26 22.31
C ALA A 435 -21.91 12.18 22.19
N LEU A 436 -21.85 11.26 23.16
CA LEU A 436 -20.92 10.13 23.12
C LEU A 436 -21.24 9.13 22.00
N ALA A 437 -22.51 8.90 21.70
CA ALA A 437 -22.92 7.99 20.63
C ALA A 437 -22.62 8.59 19.24
N VAL A 438 -22.89 9.88 19.06
CA VAL A 438 -22.54 10.65 17.85
C VAL A 438 -21.04 10.65 17.63
N GLU A 439 -20.26 10.91 18.68
CA GLU A 439 -18.80 10.92 18.61
C GLU A 439 -18.22 9.54 18.28
N ARG A 440 -18.73 8.48 18.91
CA ARG A 440 -18.32 7.10 18.59
C ARG A 440 -18.64 6.72 17.15
N ALA A 441 -19.84 7.06 16.67
CA ALA A 441 -20.25 6.80 15.30
C ALA A 441 -19.35 7.55 14.31
N ARG A 442 -19.04 8.83 14.56
CA ARG A 442 -18.10 9.63 13.75
C ARG A 442 -16.70 9.02 13.72
N LEU A 443 -16.14 8.67 14.88
CA LEU A 443 -14.82 8.04 14.97
C LEU A 443 -14.77 6.70 14.24
N THR A 444 -15.84 5.91 14.34
CA THR A 444 -15.95 4.61 13.64
C THR A 444 -16.03 4.80 12.13
N GLU A 445 -16.77 5.80 11.64
CA GLU A 445 -16.83 6.12 10.21
C GLU A 445 -15.47 6.62 9.70
N LEU A 446 -14.80 7.51 10.45
CA LEU A 446 -13.47 8.01 10.12
C LEU A 446 -12.43 6.88 10.07
N GLU A 447 -12.47 5.96 11.03
CA GLU A 447 -11.62 4.77 11.05
C GLU A 447 -11.93 3.84 9.87
N ARG A 448 -13.21 3.62 9.55
CA ARG A 448 -13.62 2.82 8.38
C ARG A 448 -13.14 3.45 7.07
N LEU A 449 -13.24 4.77 6.93
CA LEU A 449 -12.73 5.50 5.76
C LEU A 449 -11.21 5.39 5.66
N ARG A 450 -10.47 5.57 6.77
CA ARG A 450 -9.01 5.39 6.81
C ARG A 450 -8.59 3.98 6.43
N ARG A 451 -9.23 2.95 6.98
CA ARG A 451 -8.99 1.54 6.61
C ARG A 451 -9.28 1.29 5.14
N GLY A 452 -10.37 1.85 4.62
CA GLY A 452 -10.72 1.79 3.19
C GLY A 452 -9.62 2.40 2.31
N SER A 453 -9.16 3.60 2.63
CA SER A 453 -8.07 4.27 1.91
C SER A 453 -6.76 3.49 1.95
N LEU A 454 -6.38 2.94 3.11
CA LEU A 454 -5.18 2.12 3.24
C LEU A 454 -5.29 0.82 2.43
N SER A 455 -6.43 0.13 2.51
CA SER A 455 -6.68 -1.09 1.73
C SER A 455 -6.58 -0.81 0.23
N PHE A 456 -7.20 0.27 -0.23
CA PHE A 456 -7.13 0.72 -1.63
C PHE A 456 -5.69 0.97 -2.07
N LEU A 457 -4.90 1.68 -1.26
CA LEU A 457 -3.50 1.99 -1.60
C LEU A 457 -2.62 0.75 -1.62
N VAL A 458 -2.81 -0.19 -0.68
CA VAL A 458 -2.08 -1.47 -0.67
C VAL A 458 -2.40 -2.29 -1.90
N GLU A 459 -3.69 -2.43 -2.24
CA GLU A 459 -4.12 -3.12 -3.46
C GLU A 459 -3.55 -2.46 -4.71
N ALA A 460 -3.59 -1.12 -4.78
CA ALA A 460 -2.99 -0.38 -5.89
C ALA A 460 -1.48 -0.61 -6.01
N SER A 461 -0.76 -0.67 -4.90
CA SER A 461 0.66 -1.00 -4.91
C SER A 461 0.94 -2.42 -5.38
N ASP A 462 0.18 -3.41 -4.89
CA ASP A 462 0.37 -4.81 -5.28
C ASP A 462 0.06 -5.01 -6.78
N LEU A 463 -1.00 -4.37 -7.31
CA LEU A 463 -1.34 -4.43 -8.75
C LEU A 463 -0.33 -3.70 -9.64
N LEU A 464 0.09 -2.50 -9.26
CA LEU A 464 1.01 -1.69 -10.07
C LEU A 464 2.45 -2.22 -10.03
N ALA A 465 2.88 -2.83 -8.93
CA ALA A 465 4.21 -3.44 -8.84
C ALA A 465 4.33 -4.74 -9.65
N GLY A 466 3.20 -5.43 -9.92
CA GLY A 466 3.17 -6.70 -10.62
C GLY A 466 3.29 -6.60 -12.14
N THR A 467 3.18 -5.40 -12.73
CA THR A 467 3.25 -5.20 -14.19
C THR A 467 4.46 -4.37 -14.57
N LEU A 468 5.12 -4.78 -15.65
CA LEU A 468 6.21 -4.05 -16.29
C LEU A 468 5.82 -3.55 -17.69
N ASP A 469 4.55 -3.73 -18.08
CA ASP A 469 4.03 -3.27 -19.36
C ASP A 469 3.35 -1.90 -19.20
N ARG A 470 3.74 -0.95 -20.04
CA ARG A 470 3.25 0.43 -19.96
C ARG A 470 1.74 0.52 -20.19
N ASP A 471 1.20 -0.17 -21.19
CA ASP A 471 -0.20 -0.04 -21.58
C ASP A 471 -1.13 -0.71 -20.55
N GLN A 472 -0.71 -1.87 -20.01
CA GLN A 472 -1.37 -2.51 -18.87
C GLN A 472 -1.33 -1.62 -17.63
N THR A 473 -0.20 -0.99 -17.32
CA THR A 473 -0.07 -0.08 -16.18
C THR A 473 -1.05 1.09 -16.30
N LEU A 474 -1.14 1.71 -17.48
CA LEU A 474 -2.10 2.79 -17.75
C LEU A 474 -3.56 2.35 -17.54
N ALA A 475 -3.91 1.14 -18.02
CA ALA A 475 -5.24 0.58 -17.84
C ALA A 475 -5.57 0.32 -16.36
N LEU A 476 -4.64 -0.26 -15.59
CA LEU A 476 -4.81 -0.51 -14.15
C LEU A 476 -4.99 0.80 -13.38
N VAL A 477 -4.16 1.82 -13.66
CA VAL A 477 -4.32 3.15 -13.04
C VAL A 477 -5.71 3.69 -13.29
N ALA A 478 -6.21 3.60 -14.51
CA ALA A 478 -7.54 4.06 -14.87
C ALA A 478 -8.64 3.26 -14.14
N GLN A 479 -8.54 1.93 -14.10
CA GLN A 479 -9.51 1.03 -13.45
C GLN A 479 -9.56 1.19 -11.93
N MET A 480 -8.44 1.53 -11.28
CA MET A 480 -8.45 1.83 -9.84
C MET A 480 -9.05 3.21 -9.55
N THR A 481 -8.92 4.12 -10.51
CA THR A 481 -9.44 5.49 -10.40
C THR A 481 -10.94 5.55 -10.62
N VAL A 482 -11.47 4.78 -11.57
CA VAL A 482 -12.88 4.77 -11.97
C VAL A 482 -13.50 3.42 -11.62
N PRO A 483 -14.57 3.34 -10.81
CA PRO A 483 -15.42 4.45 -10.34
C PRO A 483 -15.03 5.03 -8.97
N THR A 484 -13.98 4.51 -8.32
CA THR A 484 -13.69 4.75 -6.89
C THR A 484 -13.43 6.22 -6.55
N LEU A 485 -12.65 6.92 -7.37
CA LEU A 485 -12.21 8.30 -7.12
C LEU A 485 -12.96 9.29 -8.01
N ALA A 486 -13.32 8.89 -9.24
CA ALA A 486 -13.90 9.75 -10.25
C ALA A 486 -14.83 8.97 -11.19
N THR A 487 -15.74 9.69 -11.85
CA THR A 487 -16.63 9.14 -12.88
C THR A 487 -15.88 8.90 -14.20
N TRP A 488 -14.82 9.67 -14.44
CA TRP A 488 -13.92 9.45 -15.56
C TRP A 488 -12.50 9.88 -15.22
N CYS A 489 -11.54 9.31 -15.94
CA CYS A 489 -10.16 9.71 -15.87
C CYS A 489 -9.47 9.71 -17.23
N ALA A 490 -8.41 10.51 -17.36
CA ALA A 490 -7.54 10.51 -18.51
C ALA A 490 -6.07 10.57 -18.05
N VAL A 491 -5.23 9.77 -18.70
CA VAL A 491 -3.79 9.74 -18.43
C VAL A 491 -3.03 10.33 -19.61
N TYR A 492 -2.29 11.40 -19.34
CA TYR A 492 -1.37 12.03 -20.26
C TYR A 492 0.05 11.59 -19.93
N THR A 493 0.84 11.29 -20.95
CA THR A 493 2.26 10.91 -20.78
C THR A 493 3.15 11.90 -21.51
N VAL A 494 4.31 12.18 -20.92
CA VAL A 494 5.32 13.10 -21.43
C VAL A 494 6.56 12.28 -21.80
N ALA A 495 6.92 12.26 -23.09
CA ALA A 495 8.03 11.45 -23.58
C ALA A 495 9.39 11.98 -23.08
N GLU A 496 9.58 13.29 -23.17
CA GLU A 496 10.80 14.02 -22.79
C GLU A 496 10.45 15.25 -21.93
N PRO A 497 11.32 15.68 -21.00
CA PRO A 497 11.06 16.88 -20.20
C PRO A 497 10.83 18.08 -21.14
N GLY A 498 9.70 18.79 -20.98
CA GLY A 498 9.33 19.92 -21.84
C GLY A 498 8.62 19.56 -23.15
N SER A 499 8.41 18.27 -23.44
CA SER A 499 7.54 17.85 -24.56
C SER A 499 6.05 18.01 -24.23
N GLU A 500 5.22 18.17 -25.27
CA GLU A 500 3.77 18.30 -25.09
C GLU A 500 3.16 17.01 -24.52
N PRO A 501 2.27 17.10 -23.52
CA PRO A 501 1.59 15.94 -22.95
C PRO A 501 0.71 15.24 -23.99
N LYS A 502 0.95 13.95 -24.23
CA LYS A 502 0.15 13.13 -25.12
C LYS A 502 -0.91 12.36 -24.35
N LEU A 503 -2.17 12.45 -24.81
CA LEU A 503 -3.26 11.64 -24.29
C LEU A 503 -3.02 10.15 -24.61
N SER A 504 -2.73 9.35 -23.58
CA SER A 504 -2.38 7.94 -23.73
C SER A 504 -3.54 7.01 -23.37
N TYR A 505 -4.33 7.35 -22.36
CA TYR A 505 -5.46 6.53 -21.92
C TYR A 505 -6.63 7.36 -21.44
N VAL A 506 -7.86 6.88 -21.65
CA VAL A 506 -9.11 7.50 -21.19
C VAL A 506 -10.05 6.39 -20.74
N LEU A 507 -10.67 6.58 -19.58
CA LEU A 507 -11.70 5.69 -19.06
C LEU A 507 -12.86 6.51 -18.51
N HIS A 508 -14.05 5.98 -18.66
CA HIS A 508 -15.29 6.52 -18.12
C HIS A 508 -16.09 5.36 -17.51
N GLU A 509 -16.83 5.60 -16.43
CA GLU A 509 -17.65 4.59 -15.74
C GLU A 509 -18.69 3.94 -16.69
N ASP A 510 -19.31 4.78 -17.52
CA ASP A 510 -20.16 4.41 -18.67
C ASP A 510 -19.32 4.23 -19.96
N GLU A 511 -19.26 3.01 -20.48
CA GLU A 511 -18.46 2.64 -21.67
C GLU A 511 -18.87 3.43 -22.93
N ASP A 512 -20.16 3.74 -23.08
CA ASP A 512 -20.70 4.46 -24.26
C ASP A 512 -20.18 5.91 -24.35
N ARG A 513 -19.58 6.43 -23.28
CA ARG A 513 -19.06 7.80 -23.21
C ARG A 513 -17.57 7.92 -23.47
N ILE A 514 -16.83 6.81 -23.50
CA ILE A 514 -15.37 6.81 -23.61
C ILE A 514 -14.91 7.50 -24.90
N ASP A 515 -15.49 7.14 -26.05
CA ASP A 515 -15.09 7.70 -27.35
C ASP A 515 -15.37 9.20 -27.46
N ASN A 516 -16.53 9.63 -26.94
CA ASN A 516 -16.93 11.04 -26.93
C ASN A 516 -16.01 11.87 -26.02
N LEU A 517 -15.68 11.34 -24.84
CA LEU A 517 -14.75 11.98 -23.91
C LEU A 517 -13.34 12.08 -24.52
N LYS A 518 -12.85 11.00 -25.13
CA LYS A 518 -11.55 10.98 -25.81
C LYS A 518 -11.49 11.99 -26.96
N ALA A 519 -12.55 12.10 -27.77
CA ALA A 519 -12.64 13.06 -28.86
C ALA A 519 -12.69 14.52 -28.36
N LEU A 520 -13.32 14.77 -27.21
CA LEU A 520 -13.33 16.09 -26.57
C LEU A 520 -11.93 16.45 -26.04
N LEU A 521 -11.33 15.59 -25.24
CA LEU A 521 -10.02 15.83 -24.63
C LEU A 521 -8.90 15.98 -25.67
N ALA A 522 -8.99 15.27 -26.80
CA ALA A 522 -8.05 15.44 -27.92
C ALA A 522 -8.08 16.83 -28.58
N ARG A 523 -9.12 17.64 -28.33
CA ARG A 523 -9.27 19.01 -28.86
C ARG A 523 -8.96 20.09 -27.83
N VAL A 524 -8.80 19.72 -26.57
CA VAL A 524 -8.51 20.65 -25.47
C VAL A 524 -7.01 20.61 -25.20
N GLN A 525 -6.38 21.77 -25.11
CA GLN A 525 -4.96 21.83 -24.78
C GLN A 525 -4.77 21.47 -23.29
N PRO A 526 -3.99 20.43 -22.96
CA PRO A 526 -3.73 20.06 -21.58
C PRO A 526 -2.90 21.15 -20.88
N PRO A 527 -3.01 21.29 -19.54
CA PRO A 527 -2.20 22.23 -18.79
C PRO A 527 -0.71 21.86 -18.86
N GLU A 528 0.17 22.84 -18.62
CA GLU A 528 1.59 22.56 -18.56
C GLU A 528 1.91 21.64 -17.37
N PRO A 529 2.73 20.59 -17.57
CA PRO A 529 3.10 19.68 -16.51
C PRO A 529 4.02 20.37 -15.48
N VAL A 530 3.47 20.70 -14.31
CA VAL A 530 4.22 21.30 -13.20
C VAL A 530 4.74 20.19 -12.27
N PRO A 531 6.00 20.23 -11.80
CA PRO A 531 6.55 19.23 -10.88
C PRO A 531 6.03 19.31 -9.45
N THR A 532 5.26 20.35 -9.12
CA THR A 532 4.74 20.57 -7.77
C THR A 532 3.66 19.53 -7.44
N PRO A 533 3.83 18.72 -6.39
CA PRO A 533 2.81 17.78 -5.96
C PRO A 533 1.51 18.49 -5.58
N GLY A 534 0.38 17.83 -5.83
CA GLY A 534 -0.96 18.32 -5.46
C GLY A 534 -1.93 18.33 -6.63
N ALA A 535 -3.22 18.31 -6.31
CA ALA A 535 -4.30 18.44 -7.28
C ALA A 535 -4.51 19.91 -7.66
N SER A 536 -4.61 20.18 -8.98
CA SER A 536 -4.95 21.49 -9.51
C SER A 536 -6.25 21.44 -10.32
N VAL A 537 -7.08 22.47 -10.21
CA VAL A 537 -8.36 22.54 -10.93
C VAL A 537 -8.10 22.89 -12.40
N TRP A 538 -8.75 22.17 -13.32
CA TRP A 538 -8.64 22.40 -14.76
C TRP A 538 -10.03 22.62 -15.38
N THR A 539 -10.37 23.87 -15.71
CA THR A 539 -11.72 24.22 -16.20
C THR A 539 -11.91 24.04 -17.70
N ALA A 540 -10.83 23.96 -18.49
CA ALA A 540 -10.90 23.97 -19.95
C ALA A 540 -11.76 22.84 -20.56
N PRO A 541 -11.78 21.60 -20.03
CA PRO A 541 -12.68 20.56 -20.53
C PRO A 541 -14.15 20.91 -20.34
N SER A 542 -14.51 21.46 -19.18
CA SER A 542 -15.88 21.90 -18.86
C SER A 542 -16.29 23.06 -19.78
N ASP A 543 -15.41 24.05 -19.96
CA ASP A 543 -15.66 25.20 -20.83
C ASP A 543 -15.84 24.78 -22.30
N ALA A 544 -15.03 23.83 -22.77
CA ALA A 544 -15.12 23.27 -24.12
C ALA A 544 -16.42 22.48 -24.33
N ALA A 545 -16.81 21.67 -23.35
CA ALA A 545 -18.04 20.89 -23.39
C ALA A 545 -19.29 21.79 -23.37
N HIS A 546 -19.30 22.81 -22.50
CA HIS A 546 -20.37 23.81 -22.42
C HIS A 546 -20.49 24.61 -23.72
N SER A 547 -19.37 25.05 -24.28
CA SER A 547 -19.33 25.76 -25.57
C SER A 547 -19.83 24.91 -26.74
N ALA A 548 -19.52 23.61 -26.74
CA ALA A 548 -20.01 22.68 -27.76
C ALA A 548 -21.53 22.50 -27.66
N ALA A 549 -22.07 22.29 -26.45
CA ALA A 549 -23.51 22.18 -26.22
C ALA A 549 -24.27 23.45 -26.63
N LEU A 550 -23.77 24.63 -26.26
CA LEU A 550 -24.34 25.93 -26.67
C LEU A 550 -24.41 26.08 -28.19
N ARG A 551 -23.32 25.73 -28.91
CA ARG A 551 -23.30 25.80 -30.38
C ARG A 551 -24.31 24.85 -31.01
N THR A 552 -24.46 23.64 -30.48
CA THR A 552 -25.46 22.69 -30.98
C THR A 552 -26.88 23.19 -30.75
N SER A 553 -27.18 23.71 -29.55
CA SER A 553 -28.50 24.28 -29.21
C SER A 553 -28.83 25.52 -30.04
N LEU A 554 -27.86 26.40 -30.30
CA LEU A 554 -28.08 27.56 -31.17
C LEU A 554 -28.28 27.15 -32.63
N ARG A 555 -27.57 26.12 -33.10
CA ARG A 555 -27.74 25.59 -34.46
C ARG A 555 -29.10 24.92 -34.66
N SER A 556 -29.60 24.16 -33.68
CA SER A 556 -30.93 23.54 -33.77
C SER A 556 -32.06 24.58 -33.77
N VAL A 557 -31.92 25.65 -32.98
CA VAL A 557 -32.88 26.76 -32.96
C VAL A 557 -32.84 27.59 -34.26
N ALA A 558 -31.66 27.79 -34.85
CA ALA A 558 -31.50 28.62 -36.04
C ALA A 558 -31.98 27.94 -37.34
N LEU A 559 -31.98 26.60 -37.40
CA LEU A 559 -32.23 25.87 -38.66
C LEU A 559 -33.63 25.26 -38.77
N ASN A 560 -34.45 25.17 -37.72
CA ASN A 560 -35.74 24.44 -37.77
C ASN A 560 -35.62 23.07 -38.47
N GLN A 561 -34.48 22.38 -38.28
CA GLN A 561 -34.14 21.14 -38.98
C GLN A 561 -34.00 20.00 -37.98
N ASP A 562 -34.91 19.03 -38.07
CA ASP A 562 -34.87 17.71 -37.44
C ASP A 562 -33.87 16.77 -38.18
N ASP A 563 -32.72 17.27 -38.62
CA ASP A 563 -31.75 16.45 -39.37
C ASP A 563 -30.80 15.67 -38.43
N ALA A 564 -31.14 14.39 -38.30
CA ALA A 564 -30.63 13.39 -37.38
C ALA A 564 -29.31 12.73 -37.82
N HIS A 565 -28.20 13.49 -37.88
CA HIS A 565 -26.86 12.88 -38.05
C HIS A 565 -25.80 13.25 -37.00
N ILE A 566 -26.09 14.19 -36.09
CA ILE A 566 -25.41 14.32 -34.78
C ILE A 566 -26.51 14.66 -33.78
N ALA A 567 -26.99 13.68 -33.01
CA ALA A 567 -28.10 13.90 -32.09
C ALA A 567 -27.74 15.02 -31.10
N PRO A 568 -28.51 16.12 -30.97
CA PRO A 568 -28.28 17.17 -29.98
C PRO A 568 -28.03 16.62 -28.57
N GLY A 569 -28.68 15.49 -28.25
CA GLY A 569 -28.51 14.72 -27.01
C GLY A 569 -27.08 14.25 -26.74
N THR A 570 -26.27 13.88 -27.75
CA THR A 570 -24.88 13.43 -27.54
C THR A 570 -23.97 14.57 -27.07
N THR A 571 -24.03 15.76 -27.70
CA THR A 571 -23.23 16.92 -27.26
C THR A 571 -23.67 17.45 -25.90
N LEU A 572 -24.97 17.42 -25.59
CA LEU A 572 -25.50 17.76 -24.27
C LEU A 572 -25.12 16.72 -23.21
N ALA A 573 -25.12 15.44 -23.56
CA ALA A 573 -24.66 14.35 -22.68
C ALA A 573 -23.17 14.52 -22.34
N THR A 574 -22.29 14.74 -23.33
CA THR A 574 -20.86 14.99 -23.08
C THR A 574 -20.65 16.23 -22.19
N ALA A 575 -21.45 17.29 -22.38
CA ALA A 575 -21.41 18.47 -21.52
C ALA A 575 -21.84 18.20 -20.07
N ALA A 576 -22.84 17.35 -19.84
CA ALA A 576 -23.21 16.91 -18.49
C ALA A 576 -22.14 16.00 -17.85
N THR A 577 -21.38 15.28 -18.69
CA THR A 577 -20.34 14.33 -18.26
C THR A 577 -19.04 15.03 -17.81
N VAL A 578 -18.68 16.12 -18.49
CA VAL A 578 -17.44 16.89 -18.27
C VAL A 578 -17.71 18.25 -17.60
N GLY A 579 -18.98 18.59 -17.37
CA GLY A 579 -19.41 19.90 -16.88
C GLY A 579 -19.24 20.14 -15.37
N GLY A 580 -18.73 19.16 -14.62
CA GLY A 580 -18.43 19.29 -13.20
C GLY A 580 -16.99 19.69 -12.91
N GLU A 581 -16.52 19.38 -11.71
CA GLU A 581 -15.14 19.64 -11.31
C GLU A 581 -14.18 18.67 -12.01
N THR A 582 -13.10 19.20 -12.57
CA THR A 582 -12.00 18.43 -13.17
C THR A 582 -10.70 18.82 -12.47
N VAL A 583 -9.95 17.83 -12.00
CA VAL A 583 -8.67 18.01 -11.31
C VAL A 583 -7.56 17.27 -12.03
N VAL A 584 -6.36 17.84 -11.98
CA VAL A 584 -5.15 17.32 -12.61
C VAL A 584 -4.10 17.11 -11.55
N LEU A 585 -3.54 15.89 -11.51
CA LEU A 585 -2.47 15.47 -10.63
C LEU A 585 -1.22 15.15 -11.47
N PRO A 586 -0.04 15.71 -11.13
CA PRO A 586 1.17 15.41 -11.87
C PRO A 586 1.68 14.01 -11.54
N LEU A 587 2.07 13.26 -12.57
CA LEU A 587 2.78 11.99 -12.41
C LEU A 587 4.27 12.28 -12.35
N VAL A 588 4.79 12.38 -11.12
CA VAL A 588 6.19 12.71 -10.84
C VAL A 588 6.94 11.47 -10.38
N ALA A 589 8.00 11.11 -11.09
CA ALA A 589 8.92 10.05 -10.72
C ALA A 589 10.36 10.57 -10.79
N ARG A 590 11.19 10.27 -9.79
CA ARG A 590 12.63 10.63 -9.74
C ARG A 590 12.88 12.12 -10.06
N ASN A 591 12.07 13.00 -9.46
CA ASN A 591 12.12 14.45 -9.65
C ASN A 591 11.85 14.93 -11.09
N ARG A 592 11.12 14.14 -11.89
CA ARG A 592 10.71 14.46 -13.26
C ARG A 592 9.22 14.22 -13.45
N VAL A 593 8.55 15.14 -14.14
CA VAL A 593 7.16 14.93 -14.59
C VAL A 593 7.18 14.01 -15.80
N ILE A 594 6.59 12.83 -15.66
CA ILE A 594 6.45 11.84 -16.74
C ILE A 594 5.05 11.82 -17.34
N GLY A 595 4.10 12.55 -16.74
CA GLY A 595 2.72 12.59 -17.19
C GLY A 595 1.80 13.34 -16.24
N MET A 596 0.51 13.22 -16.48
CA MET A 596 -0.55 13.79 -15.64
C MET A 596 -1.73 12.82 -15.59
N LEU A 597 -2.30 12.65 -14.40
CA LEU A 597 -3.57 11.97 -14.18
C LEU A 597 -4.66 13.03 -14.04
N THR A 598 -5.64 13.01 -14.93
CA THR A 598 -6.80 13.90 -14.89
C THR A 598 -8.00 13.12 -14.42
N LEU A 599 -8.74 13.68 -13.46
CA LEU A 599 -9.96 13.13 -12.88
C LEU A 599 -11.11 14.10 -13.11
N GLY A 600 -12.30 13.60 -13.41
CA GLY A 600 -13.48 14.46 -13.48
C GLY A 600 -14.74 13.85 -12.92
N LYS A 601 -15.61 14.75 -12.47
CA LYS A 601 -16.96 14.46 -11.95
C LYS A 601 -18.03 15.15 -12.79
N PRO A 602 -19.27 14.63 -12.80
CA PRO A 602 -20.41 15.25 -13.48
C PRO A 602 -20.81 16.58 -12.83
N THR A 603 -21.64 17.35 -13.55
CA THR A 603 -22.16 18.65 -13.08
C THR A 603 -22.84 18.54 -11.70
N ASP A 604 -22.60 19.53 -10.83
CA ASP A 604 -23.07 19.64 -9.43
C ASP A 604 -22.34 18.79 -8.37
N GLU A 605 -21.34 17.98 -8.75
CA GLU A 605 -20.47 17.29 -7.80
C GLU A 605 -19.08 17.94 -7.67
N ARG A 606 -18.52 17.90 -6.46
CA ARG A 606 -17.16 18.33 -6.14
C ARG A 606 -16.34 17.20 -5.52
N PHE A 607 -15.02 17.27 -5.67
CA PHE A 607 -14.11 16.39 -4.97
C PHE A 607 -14.01 16.78 -3.49
N ARG A 608 -14.07 15.79 -2.61
CA ARG A 608 -13.74 15.98 -1.20
C ARG A 608 -12.22 15.97 -1.02
N GLN A 609 -11.73 16.67 0.00
CA GLN A 609 -10.30 16.77 0.30
C GLN A 609 -9.66 15.38 0.45
N GLU A 610 -10.35 14.46 1.13
CA GLU A 610 -9.86 13.11 1.42
C GLU A 610 -9.70 12.27 0.13
N ILE A 611 -10.55 12.51 -0.87
CA ILE A 611 -10.46 11.84 -2.18
C ILE A 611 -9.28 12.40 -2.98
N LEU A 612 -9.03 13.72 -2.89
CA LEU A 612 -7.88 14.34 -3.55
C LEU A 612 -6.56 13.86 -2.95
N GLU A 613 -6.48 13.74 -1.62
CA GLU A 613 -5.32 13.17 -0.93
C GLU A 613 -5.06 11.72 -1.38
N LEU A 614 -6.12 10.91 -1.46
CA LEU A 614 -6.03 9.52 -1.94
C LEU A 614 -5.60 9.44 -3.42
N ALA A 615 -6.15 10.31 -4.26
CA ALA A 615 -5.75 10.42 -5.66
C ALA A 615 -4.29 10.86 -5.81
N GLU A 616 -3.80 11.74 -4.92
CA GLU A 616 -2.42 12.18 -4.91
C GLU A 616 -1.47 11.02 -4.56
N ASP A 617 -1.83 10.22 -3.55
CA ASP A 617 -1.10 9.00 -3.20
C ASP A 617 -1.08 7.97 -4.34
N LEU A 618 -2.22 7.76 -5.01
CA LEU A 618 -2.31 6.90 -6.19
C LEU A 618 -1.45 7.43 -7.33
N SER A 619 -1.48 8.74 -7.60
CA SER A 619 -0.72 9.37 -8.69
C SER A 619 0.78 9.17 -8.51
N ARG A 620 1.30 9.21 -7.27
CA ARG A 620 2.70 8.92 -6.97
C ARG A 620 3.08 7.47 -7.27
N ARG A 621 2.23 6.51 -6.86
CA ARG A 621 2.47 5.07 -7.11
C ARG A 621 2.39 4.76 -8.61
N ALA A 622 1.38 5.31 -9.29
CA ALA A 622 1.22 5.24 -10.73
C ALA A 622 2.43 5.80 -11.48
N ALA A 623 2.96 6.95 -11.04
CA ALA A 623 4.13 7.55 -11.66
C ALA A 623 5.36 6.64 -11.57
N LEU A 624 5.62 6.06 -10.39
CA LEU A 624 6.73 5.12 -10.22
C LEU A 624 6.57 3.86 -11.07
N ALA A 625 5.36 3.29 -11.13
CA ALA A 625 5.08 2.12 -11.95
C ALA A 625 5.28 2.40 -13.45
N LEU A 626 4.75 3.53 -13.94
CA LEU A 626 4.92 3.94 -15.33
C LEU A 626 6.38 4.23 -15.70
N ASP A 627 7.16 4.83 -14.80
CA ASP A 627 8.59 5.06 -14.99
C ASP A 627 9.36 3.74 -15.05
N ASN A 628 9.06 2.80 -14.15
CA ASN A 628 9.69 1.47 -14.14
C ASN A 628 9.36 0.68 -15.41
N ALA A 629 8.10 0.65 -15.83
CA ALA A 629 7.67 -0.01 -17.07
C ALA A 629 8.37 0.58 -18.30
N ARG A 630 8.52 1.92 -18.35
CA ARG A 630 9.27 2.61 -19.40
C ARG A 630 10.74 2.20 -19.40
N LEU A 631 11.43 2.29 -18.27
CA LEU A 631 12.86 1.97 -18.16
C LEU A 631 13.15 0.51 -18.50
N TYR A 632 12.26 -0.39 -18.09
CA TYR A 632 12.36 -1.79 -18.44
C TYR A 632 12.26 -1.98 -19.97
N SER A 633 11.24 -1.39 -20.59
CA SER A 633 11.01 -1.43 -22.04
C SER A 633 12.18 -0.83 -22.84
N GLU A 634 12.72 0.32 -22.42
CA GLU A 634 13.87 0.96 -23.05
C GLU A 634 15.11 0.05 -22.97
N ARG A 635 15.37 -0.55 -21.80
CA ARG A 635 16.48 -1.47 -21.62
C ARG A 635 16.31 -2.75 -22.47
N THR A 636 15.08 -3.23 -22.66
CA THR A 636 14.79 -4.39 -23.54
C THR A 636 15.07 -4.10 -24.99
N ALA A 637 14.60 -2.96 -25.48
CA ALA A 637 14.84 -2.54 -26.86
C ALA A 637 16.34 -2.41 -27.15
N ILE A 638 17.11 -1.83 -26.22
CA ILE A 638 18.57 -1.68 -26.37
C ILE A 638 19.27 -3.05 -26.42
N SER A 639 18.94 -3.96 -25.49
CA SER A 639 19.55 -5.30 -25.46
C SER A 639 19.29 -6.08 -26.76
N GLN A 640 18.02 -6.11 -27.20
CA GLN A 640 17.64 -6.80 -28.43
C GLN A 640 18.31 -6.19 -29.67
N SER A 641 18.43 -4.86 -29.74
CA SER A 641 19.11 -4.18 -30.85
C SER A 641 20.61 -4.49 -30.88
N LEU A 642 21.27 -4.54 -29.72
CA LEU A 642 22.68 -4.92 -29.61
C LEU A 642 22.88 -6.37 -30.05
N GLN A 643 22.10 -7.30 -29.51
CA GLN A 643 22.19 -8.72 -29.86
C GLN A 643 21.99 -8.97 -31.36
N ARG A 644 20.99 -8.30 -31.98
CA ARG A 644 20.74 -8.42 -33.43
C ARG A 644 21.89 -7.86 -34.28
N SER A 645 22.67 -6.92 -33.77
CA SER A 645 23.85 -6.39 -34.47
C SER A 645 25.07 -7.34 -34.39
N LEU A 646 25.13 -8.18 -33.36
CA LEU A 646 26.21 -9.13 -33.11
C LEU A 646 26.06 -10.44 -33.89
N LEU A 647 24.85 -10.79 -34.31
CA LEU A 647 24.59 -11.96 -35.16
C LEU A 647 24.77 -11.62 -36.65
N PRO A 648 25.20 -12.56 -37.50
CA PRO A 648 25.33 -12.33 -38.94
C PRO A 648 23.96 -12.01 -39.56
N PRO A 649 23.86 -11.02 -40.48
CA PRO A 649 22.59 -10.64 -41.07
C PRO A 649 22.05 -11.67 -42.07
N ASP A 650 22.94 -12.33 -42.83
CA ASP A 650 22.60 -13.39 -43.80
C ASP A 650 23.74 -14.43 -43.85
N LEU A 651 23.38 -15.69 -44.06
CA LEU A 651 24.34 -16.78 -44.29
C LEU A 651 24.74 -16.82 -45.78
N PRO A 652 26.04 -16.92 -46.12
CA PRO A 652 26.48 -16.99 -47.51
C PRO A 652 26.03 -18.28 -48.20
N GLU A 653 25.84 -18.21 -49.53
CA GLU A 653 25.69 -19.42 -50.32
C GLU A 653 27.05 -20.11 -50.54
N ILE A 654 27.13 -21.37 -50.15
CA ILE A 654 28.36 -22.16 -50.27
C ILE A 654 28.39 -22.83 -51.65
N THR A 655 29.45 -22.58 -52.40
CA THR A 655 29.72 -23.19 -53.70
C THR A 655 29.89 -24.70 -53.54
N GLY A 656 29.39 -25.51 -54.47
CA GLY A 656 29.46 -26.97 -54.38
C GLY A 656 28.25 -27.64 -53.70
N GLY A 657 27.19 -26.87 -53.39
CA GLY A 657 25.89 -27.43 -52.98
C GLY A 657 25.78 -27.81 -51.50
N VAL A 658 26.78 -27.47 -50.67
CA VAL A 658 26.76 -27.74 -49.22
C VAL A 658 25.54 -27.09 -48.56
N GLU A 659 24.70 -27.90 -47.94
CA GLU A 659 23.55 -27.47 -47.16
C GLU A 659 24.01 -26.93 -45.81
N ARG A 660 23.39 -25.85 -45.33
CA ARG A 660 23.72 -25.20 -44.06
C ARG A 660 22.45 -24.70 -43.40
N GLU A 661 22.36 -24.85 -42.09
CA GLU A 661 21.32 -24.26 -41.26
C GLU A 661 21.93 -23.76 -39.96
N VAL A 662 21.46 -22.60 -39.49
CA VAL A 662 21.75 -22.13 -38.13
C VAL A 662 20.45 -21.86 -37.38
N ILE A 663 20.34 -22.40 -36.17
CA ILE A 663 19.29 -22.04 -35.22
C ILE A 663 19.96 -21.34 -34.04
N TYR A 664 19.53 -20.12 -33.76
CA TYR A 664 19.94 -19.37 -32.57
C TYR A 664 18.72 -19.04 -31.72
N ARG A 665 18.84 -19.27 -30.40
CA ARG A 665 17.81 -18.93 -29.42
C ARG A 665 18.47 -18.29 -28.20
N ALA A 666 18.07 -17.06 -27.90
CA ALA A 666 18.45 -16.39 -26.67
C ALA A 666 17.75 -17.00 -25.44
N ALA A 667 18.43 -17.09 -24.31
CA ALA A 667 17.87 -17.47 -23.03
C ALA A 667 17.10 -16.33 -22.36
N GLY A 668 15.95 -16.70 -21.78
CA GLY A 668 15.17 -15.86 -20.89
C GLY A 668 14.34 -14.75 -21.56
N GLU A 669 13.38 -14.23 -20.80
CA GLU A 669 12.69 -12.96 -21.07
C GLU A 669 13.58 -11.75 -20.67
N GLY A 670 14.89 -11.96 -20.55
CA GLY A 670 15.83 -11.10 -19.86
C GLY A 670 16.49 -10.04 -20.75
N ASN A 671 16.79 -8.89 -20.13
CA ASN A 671 17.42 -7.71 -20.73
C ASN A 671 18.94 -7.80 -20.90
N GLU A 672 19.47 -9.01 -21.01
CA GLU A 672 20.91 -9.24 -21.07
C GLU A 672 21.29 -9.78 -22.44
N VAL A 673 22.37 -9.24 -23.01
CA VAL A 673 22.94 -9.75 -24.25
C VAL A 673 23.76 -10.98 -23.88
N GLY A 674 23.43 -12.14 -24.47
CA GLY A 674 24.20 -13.36 -24.22
C GLY A 674 25.55 -13.38 -24.95
N GLY A 675 26.39 -14.32 -24.54
CA GLY A 675 27.76 -14.50 -25.02
C GLY A 675 27.90 -15.37 -26.28
N ASP A 676 26.86 -16.16 -26.59
CA ASP A 676 26.85 -17.07 -27.73
C ASP A 676 26.82 -16.33 -29.07
N PHE A 677 27.68 -16.75 -30.01
CA PHE A 677 27.64 -16.28 -31.38
C PHE A 677 28.05 -17.36 -32.38
N TYR A 678 27.72 -17.07 -33.64
CA TYR A 678 28.19 -17.83 -34.80
C TYR A 678 28.55 -16.88 -35.94
N ASP A 679 29.41 -17.34 -36.85
CA ASP A 679 29.64 -16.68 -38.14
C ASP A 679 29.93 -17.72 -39.23
N LEU A 680 29.55 -17.41 -40.46
CA LEU A 680 29.85 -18.19 -41.66
C LEU A 680 30.17 -17.21 -42.78
N PHE A 681 31.34 -17.34 -43.39
CA PHE A 681 31.83 -16.34 -44.34
C PHE A 681 32.79 -16.87 -45.38
N GLU A 682 32.81 -16.21 -46.54
CA GLU A 682 33.79 -16.48 -47.57
C GLU A 682 35.14 -15.80 -47.23
N ILE A 683 36.21 -16.59 -47.27
CA ILE A 683 37.60 -16.16 -47.08
C ILE A 683 38.16 -15.73 -48.44
N ALA A 684 38.43 -16.69 -49.33
CA ALA A 684 38.90 -16.51 -50.71
C ALA A 684 38.79 -17.83 -51.50
N ASP A 685 38.73 -17.74 -52.82
CA ASP A 685 38.85 -18.88 -53.77
C ASP A 685 37.96 -20.10 -53.44
N GLY A 686 36.70 -19.86 -53.03
CA GLY A 686 35.77 -20.93 -52.67
C GLY A 686 36.03 -21.60 -51.32
N THR A 687 36.89 -21.01 -50.47
CA THR A 687 37.11 -21.42 -49.09
C THR A 687 36.24 -20.59 -48.14
N TYR A 688 35.55 -21.26 -47.22
CA TYR A 688 34.59 -20.66 -46.29
C TYR A 688 35.05 -20.85 -44.86
N GLY A 689 35.14 -19.77 -44.08
CA GLY A 689 35.36 -19.81 -42.64
C GLY A 689 34.03 -19.95 -41.91
N PHE A 690 33.99 -20.76 -40.86
CA PHE A 690 32.88 -20.83 -39.91
C PHE A 690 33.41 -20.72 -38.49
N ALA A 691 32.60 -20.15 -37.62
CA ALA A 691 32.90 -19.99 -36.21
C ALA A 691 31.64 -20.16 -35.37
N ILE A 692 31.79 -20.77 -34.20
CA ILE A 692 30.77 -20.82 -33.16
C ILE A 692 31.49 -20.75 -31.80
N GLY A 693 31.00 -19.90 -30.92
CA GLY A 693 31.69 -19.62 -29.67
C GLY A 693 30.79 -19.00 -28.62
N ASP A 694 31.26 -19.04 -27.39
CA ASP A 694 30.62 -18.44 -26.22
C ASP A 694 31.62 -17.62 -25.42
N VAL A 695 31.26 -16.36 -25.18
CA VAL A 695 31.99 -15.44 -24.30
C VAL A 695 31.44 -15.55 -22.88
N CYS A 696 32.32 -15.88 -21.94
CA CYS A 696 31.95 -15.97 -20.54
C CYS A 696 31.35 -14.66 -19.98
N GLY A 697 30.14 -14.79 -19.45
CA GLY A 697 29.35 -13.72 -18.83
C GLY A 697 28.38 -13.04 -19.79
N THR A 698 27.45 -12.26 -19.25
CA THR A 698 26.41 -11.57 -20.03
C THR A 698 26.67 -10.06 -20.11
N GLY A 699 25.91 -9.37 -20.96
CA GLY A 699 25.82 -7.91 -21.00
C GLY A 699 26.76 -7.21 -21.99
N PRO A 700 26.87 -5.87 -21.91
CA PRO A 700 27.54 -5.04 -22.92
C PRO A 700 29.03 -5.35 -23.15
N GLU A 701 29.72 -5.83 -22.11
CA GLU A 701 31.14 -6.18 -22.19
C GLU A 701 31.35 -7.53 -22.91
N ALA A 702 30.48 -8.53 -22.70
CA ALA A 702 30.52 -9.79 -23.46
C ALA A 702 30.17 -9.54 -24.93
N ALA A 703 29.20 -8.66 -25.17
CA ALA A 703 28.85 -8.17 -26.49
C ALA A 703 30.04 -7.50 -27.22
N ALA A 704 30.87 -6.73 -26.51
CA ALA A 704 32.06 -6.11 -27.09
C ALA A 704 33.08 -7.16 -27.56
N VAL A 705 33.41 -8.14 -26.70
CA VAL A 705 34.32 -9.24 -27.04
C VAL A 705 33.77 -10.09 -28.21
N THR A 706 32.46 -10.35 -28.22
CA THR A 706 31.79 -11.06 -29.32
C THR A 706 31.94 -10.29 -30.64
N GLY A 707 31.70 -8.98 -30.62
CA GLY A 707 31.87 -8.11 -31.77
C GLY A 707 33.32 -8.08 -32.26
N LEU A 708 34.28 -7.95 -31.34
CA LEU A 708 35.71 -8.00 -31.63
C LEU A 708 36.10 -9.35 -32.26
N ALA A 709 35.70 -10.46 -31.65
CA ALA A 709 36.05 -11.80 -32.10
C ALA A 709 35.54 -12.06 -33.52
N ARG A 710 34.26 -11.81 -33.78
CA ARG A 710 33.66 -12.02 -35.11
C ARG A 710 34.37 -11.21 -36.20
N HIS A 711 34.61 -9.92 -35.96
CA HIS A 711 35.25 -9.06 -36.95
C HIS A 711 36.74 -9.37 -37.13
N ALA A 712 37.44 -9.73 -36.05
CA ALA A 712 38.84 -10.16 -36.10
C ALA A 712 39.01 -11.47 -36.86
N LEU A 713 38.19 -12.50 -36.59
CA LEU A 713 38.22 -13.78 -37.31
C LEU A 713 38.10 -13.57 -38.81
N ARG A 714 37.11 -12.78 -39.24
CA ARG A 714 36.89 -12.50 -40.67
C ARG A 714 38.05 -11.74 -41.31
N LEU A 715 38.61 -10.76 -40.61
CA LEU A 715 39.74 -9.98 -41.11
C LEU A 715 40.99 -10.84 -41.23
N LEU A 716 41.35 -11.56 -40.16
CA LEU A 716 42.56 -12.37 -40.06
C LEU A 716 42.54 -13.56 -41.02
N ALA A 717 41.41 -14.23 -41.16
CA ALA A 717 41.26 -15.32 -42.14
C ALA A 717 41.48 -14.83 -43.57
N ARG A 718 40.95 -13.64 -43.91
CA ARG A 718 41.13 -13.01 -45.25
C ARG A 718 42.56 -12.55 -45.53
N GLU A 719 43.40 -12.38 -44.50
CA GLU A 719 44.85 -12.18 -44.69
C GLU A 719 45.58 -13.46 -45.11
N GLY A 720 44.89 -14.61 -45.15
CA GLY A 720 45.47 -15.91 -45.51
C GLY A 720 46.22 -16.58 -44.36
N LEU A 721 45.94 -16.19 -43.12
CA LEU A 721 46.46 -16.85 -41.93
C LEU A 721 45.70 -18.17 -41.70
N GLY A 722 46.42 -19.23 -41.33
CA GLY A 722 45.78 -20.49 -40.92
C GLY A 722 45.15 -20.39 -39.53
N GLY A 723 44.23 -21.33 -39.23
CA GLY A 723 43.43 -21.34 -37.99
C GLY A 723 44.19 -21.05 -36.70
N PRO A 724 45.31 -21.74 -36.39
CA PRO A 724 46.06 -21.47 -35.16
C PRO A 724 46.56 -20.03 -35.05
N ALA A 725 47.12 -19.48 -36.14
CA ALA A 725 47.62 -18.10 -36.17
C ALA A 725 46.50 -17.05 -36.07
N VAL A 726 45.32 -17.36 -36.62
CA VAL A 726 44.11 -16.53 -36.47
C VAL A 726 43.71 -16.48 -34.99
N LEU A 727 43.64 -17.63 -34.32
CA LEU A 727 43.22 -17.71 -32.92
C LEU A 727 44.27 -17.16 -31.94
N GLU A 728 45.56 -17.31 -32.21
CA GLU A 728 46.64 -16.68 -31.42
C GLU A 728 46.54 -15.16 -31.44
N ARG A 729 46.30 -14.55 -32.61
CA ARG A 729 46.11 -13.09 -32.73
C ARG A 729 44.80 -12.63 -32.10
N LEU A 730 43.73 -13.42 -32.22
CA LEU A 730 42.48 -13.14 -31.53
C LEU A 730 42.67 -13.18 -30.01
N ASN A 731 43.40 -14.17 -29.49
CA ASN A 731 43.72 -14.27 -28.07
C ASN A 731 44.45 -13.02 -27.57
N ALA A 732 45.47 -12.56 -28.29
CA ALA A 732 46.19 -11.33 -27.96
C ALA A 732 45.26 -10.11 -27.94
N ALA A 733 44.37 -9.99 -28.93
CA ALA A 733 43.41 -8.88 -28.99
C ALA A 733 42.43 -8.88 -27.79
N ILE A 734 41.95 -10.06 -27.38
CA ILE A 734 41.07 -10.21 -26.20
C ILE A 734 41.81 -9.83 -24.91
N LEU A 735 43.07 -10.25 -24.77
CA LEU A 735 43.90 -9.94 -23.60
C LEU A 735 44.22 -8.43 -23.51
N ASP A 736 44.48 -7.78 -24.64
CA ASP A 736 44.78 -6.34 -24.73
C ASP A 736 43.58 -5.44 -24.38
N GLU A 737 42.35 -5.92 -24.60
CA GLU A 737 41.11 -5.17 -24.30
C GLU A 737 40.89 -4.95 -22.79
N GLY A 738 41.69 -5.61 -21.93
CA GLY A 738 41.80 -5.29 -20.51
C GLY A 738 40.75 -5.92 -19.59
N ALA A 739 39.85 -6.75 -20.14
CA ALA A 739 38.84 -7.48 -19.38
C ALA A 739 39.44 -8.72 -18.70
N ARG A 740 40.20 -8.53 -17.61
CA ARG A 740 40.94 -9.58 -16.84
C ARG A 740 40.06 -10.69 -16.20
N SER A 741 38.87 -10.96 -16.71
CA SER A 741 37.98 -12.03 -16.20
C SER A 741 37.06 -12.62 -17.26
N ARG A 742 37.19 -12.27 -18.55
CA ARG A 742 36.33 -12.80 -19.61
C ARG A 742 37.16 -13.65 -20.56
N PHE A 743 36.71 -14.89 -20.73
CA PHE A 743 37.32 -15.86 -21.62
C PHE A 743 36.33 -16.27 -22.70
N LEU A 744 36.84 -16.75 -23.82
CA LEU A 744 36.06 -17.13 -24.99
C LEU A 744 36.32 -18.60 -25.30
N THR A 745 35.25 -19.40 -25.32
CA THR A 745 35.28 -20.72 -25.95
C THR A 745 34.95 -20.54 -27.43
N LEU A 746 35.72 -21.16 -28.33
CA LEU A 746 35.55 -20.96 -29.76
C LEU A 746 35.92 -22.21 -30.55
N LEU A 747 35.02 -22.66 -31.41
CA LEU A 747 35.31 -23.53 -32.53
C LEU A 747 35.45 -22.66 -33.78
N TYR A 748 36.62 -22.68 -34.41
CA TYR A 748 36.88 -22.05 -35.70
C TYR A 748 37.24 -23.13 -36.72
N GLY A 749 36.71 -23.01 -37.94
CA GLY A 749 37.08 -23.90 -39.02
C GLY A 749 37.03 -23.26 -40.40
N GLU A 750 37.78 -23.86 -41.32
CA GLU A 750 37.87 -23.49 -42.72
C GLU A 750 37.43 -24.68 -43.57
N MET A 751 36.44 -24.47 -44.41
CA MET A 751 35.86 -25.47 -45.29
C MET A 751 36.20 -25.17 -46.74
N ARG A 752 36.73 -26.18 -47.43
CA ARG A 752 36.99 -26.15 -48.86
C ARG A 752 36.24 -27.30 -49.54
N PRO A 753 35.16 -27.00 -50.29
CA PRO A 753 34.51 -27.97 -51.16
C PRO A 753 35.50 -28.49 -52.23
N GLN A 754 35.46 -29.78 -52.49
CA GLN A 754 36.32 -30.46 -53.46
C GLN A 754 35.52 -30.81 -54.74
N GLU A 755 36.24 -31.06 -55.84
CA GLU A 755 35.61 -31.40 -57.13
C GLU A 755 34.90 -32.76 -57.12
N ASP A 756 35.29 -33.66 -56.22
CA ASP A 756 34.69 -35.00 -56.07
C ASP A 756 33.37 -35.00 -55.27
N GLY A 757 32.90 -33.82 -54.86
CA GLY A 757 31.70 -33.64 -54.05
C GLY A 757 31.93 -33.74 -52.55
N SER A 758 33.13 -34.08 -52.08
CA SER A 758 33.49 -34.02 -50.66
C SER A 758 33.83 -32.59 -50.22
N ALA A 759 33.95 -32.36 -48.90
CA ALA A 759 34.52 -31.11 -48.38
C ALA A 759 35.65 -31.40 -47.39
N GLU A 760 36.76 -30.68 -47.55
CA GLU A 760 37.86 -30.68 -46.59
C GLU A 760 37.61 -29.59 -45.54
N LEU A 761 37.65 -29.97 -44.27
CA LEU A 761 37.55 -29.08 -43.12
C LEU A 761 38.88 -29.02 -42.40
N LYS A 762 39.33 -27.82 -42.04
CA LYS A 762 40.40 -27.58 -41.09
C LYS A 762 39.82 -26.91 -39.87
N VAL A 763 39.93 -27.52 -38.71
CA VAL A 763 39.26 -27.06 -37.47
C VAL A 763 40.25 -26.87 -36.34
N VAL A 764 39.94 -25.89 -35.48
CA VAL A 764 40.62 -25.63 -34.20
C VAL A 764 39.53 -25.40 -33.15
N CYS A 765 39.54 -26.20 -32.08
CA CYS A 765 38.52 -26.19 -31.03
C CYS A 765 39.10 -25.69 -29.70
N ALA A 766 39.05 -24.37 -29.48
CA ALA A 766 39.56 -23.70 -28.28
C ALA A 766 38.51 -23.72 -27.16
N GLY A 767 38.49 -24.79 -26.36
CA GLY A 767 37.65 -24.95 -25.17
C GLY A 767 36.14 -25.04 -25.40
N HIS A 768 35.70 -25.09 -26.66
CA HIS A 768 34.28 -25.17 -27.06
C HIS A 768 33.78 -26.64 -27.08
N PRO A 769 32.47 -26.90 -26.98
CA PRO A 769 31.92 -28.23 -27.25
C PRO A 769 32.39 -28.79 -28.59
N LEU A 770 32.73 -30.08 -28.60
CA LEU A 770 33.34 -30.70 -29.77
C LEU A 770 32.33 -30.80 -30.92
N PRO A 771 32.72 -30.45 -32.16
CA PRO A 771 31.88 -30.69 -33.32
C PRO A 771 31.70 -32.19 -33.56
N LEU A 772 30.50 -32.61 -33.91
CA LEU A 772 30.18 -34.01 -34.18
C LEU A 772 30.00 -34.24 -35.68
N ARG A 773 30.68 -35.24 -36.23
CA ARG A 773 30.47 -35.74 -37.59
C ARG A 773 29.55 -36.94 -37.56
N LEU A 774 28.44 -36.87 -38.28
CA LEU A 774 27.56 -38.00 -38.59
C LEU A 774 27.89 -38.53 -39.97
N ARG A 775 28.22 -39.81 -40.05
CA ARG A 775 28.44 -40.51 -41.33
C ARG A 775 27.18 -41.16 -41.85
N GLN A 776 27.16 -41.48 -43.15
CA GLN A 776 26.05 -42.22 -43.78
C GLN A 776 25.75 -43.59 -43.14
N ASP A 777 26.75 -44.25 -42.54
CA ASP A 777 26.58 -45.52 -41.84
C ASP A 777 25.91 -45.37 -40.44
N GLY A 778 25.60 -44.13 -40.05
CA GLY A 778 25.00 -43.79 -38.77
C GLY A 778 26.00 -43.67 -37.63
N SER A 779 27.31 -43.84 -37.88
CA SER A 779 28.32 -43.55 -36.86
C SER A 779 28.43 -42.05 -36.60
N VAL A 780 28.57 -41.69 -35.32
CA VAL A 780 28.82 -40.32 -34.86
C VAL A 780 30.16 -40.29 -34.17
N GLU A 781 31.03 -39.39 -34.58
CA GLU A 781 32.37 -39.22 -34.00
C GLU A 781 32.73 -37.73 -33.86
N PRO A 782 33.55 -37.36 -32.86
CA PRO A 782 34.09 -36.00 -32.77
C PRO A 782 34.94 -35.65 -34.00
N ALA A 783 34.76 -34.44 -34.53
CA ALA A 783 35.52 -33.90 -35.66
C ALA A 783 36.68 -32.99 -35.21
N ALA A 784 36.91 -32.85 -33.91
CA ALA A 784 38.06 -32.16 -33.34
C ALA A 784 38.42 -32.73 -31.96
N ASP A 785 39.63 -32.42 -31.49
CA ASP A 785 40.10 -32.65 -30.14
C ASP A 785 40.00 -31.36 -29.30
N PRO A 786 39.79 -31.48 -27.97
CA PRO A 786 39.68 -30.33 -27.10
C PRO A 786 41.04 -29.63 -26.92
N GLN A 787 41.07 -28.31 -27.09
CA GLN A 787 42.25 -27.45 -26.88
C GLN A 787 41.95 -26.35 -25.85
N PRO A 788 42.96 -25.64 -25.32
CA PRO A 788 42.73 -24.58 -24.33
C PRO A 788 41.88 -23.42 -24.88
N LEU A 789 41.11 -22.78 -24.00
CA LEU A 789 40.24 -21.64 -24.30
C LEU A 789 41.00 -20.31 -24.39
N LEU A 790 40.40 -19.32 -25.06
CA LEU A 790 41.01 -18.01 -25.34
C LEU A 790 40.78 -17.01 -24.19
N GLY A 791 41.70 -16.07 -24.01
CA GLY A 791 41.59 -14.95 -23.05
C GLY A 791 42.09 -15.25 -21.63
N VAL A 792 42.65 -16.44 -21.37
CA VAL A 792 43.16 -16.82 -20.04
C VAL A 792 44.69 -16.90 -19.98
N MET A 793 45.34 -17.31 -21.06
CA MET A 793 46.79 -17.52 -21.12
C MET A 793 47.39 -16.72 -22.28
N ASP A 794 48.56 -16.12 -22.06
CA ASP A 794 49.28 -15.37 -23.11
C ASP A 794 49.87 -16.31 -24.17
N ASP A 795 50.30 -17.51 -23.75
CA ASP A 795 50.96 -18.51 -24.59
C ASP A 795 50.02 -19.71 -24.82
N LEU A 796 49.44 -19.78 -26.01
CA LEU A 796 48.46 -20.80 -26.42
C LEU A 796 49.06 -21.68 -27.51
N GLU A 797 49.29 -22.94 -27.19
CA GLU A 797 49.68 -23.96 -28.18
C GLU A 797 48.43 -24.56 -28.82
N LEU A 798 47.95 -23.92 -29.90
CA LEU A 798 46.82 -24.39 -30.70
C LEU A 798 47.31 -25.11 -31.96
N TYR A 799 46.58 -26.13 -32.41
CA TYR A 799 46.89 -26.86 -33.64
C TYR A 799 45.65 -27.11 -34.50
N GLU A 800 45.85 -27.16 -35.81
CA GLU A 800 44.78 -27.47 -36.76
C GLU A 800 44.60 -28.98 -36.94
N GLN A 801 43.36 -29.41 -37.12
CA GLN A 801 43.00 -30.77 -37.47
C GLN A 801 42.25 -30.79 -38.79
N THR A 802 42.58 -31.74 -39.66
CA THR A 802 41.95 -31.89 -40.96
C THR A 802 40.96 -33.05 -40.94
N VAL A 803 39.73 -32.77 -41.36
CA VAL A 803 38.63 -33.74 -41.44
C VAL A 803 37.96 -33.63 -42.80
N THR A 804 37.70 -34.76 -43.46
CA THR A 804 36.92 -34.80 -44.70
C THR A 804 35.46 -35.15 -44.40
N LEU A 805 34.53 -34.40 -44.97
CA LEU A 805 33.11 -34.77 -45.05
C LEU A 805 32.83 -35.39 -46.40
N ASP A 806 32.41 -36.66 -46.40
CA ASP A 806 32.00 -37.37 -47.60
C ASP A 806 30.56 -36.97 -47.99
N PRO A 807 30.12 -37.18 -49.25
CA PRO A 807 28.72 -36.96 -49.64
C PRO A 807 27.76 -37.64 -48.67
N GLY A 808 26.74 -36.90 -48.19
CA GLY A 808 25.78 -37.34 -47.18
C GLY A 808 26.21 -37.18 -45.71
N ASP A 809 27.48 -36.89 -45.43
CA ASP A 809 27.95 -36.62 -44.06
C ASP A 809 27.42 -35.28 -43.54
N VAL A 810 27.26 -35.18 -42.22
CA VAL A 810 26.80 -33.97 -41.52
C VAL A 810 27.81 -33.58 -40.45
N LEU A 811 28.18 -32.29 -40.39
CA LEU A 811 28.86 -31.68 -39.26
C LEU A 811 27.84 -30.91 -38.41
N LEU A 812 27.80 -31.22 -37.12
CA LEU A 812 27.00 -30.52 -36.12
C LEU A 812 27.93 -29.79 -35.15
N CYS A 813 27.76 -28.48 -35.01
CA CYS A 813 28.43 -27.66 -34.02
C CYS A 813 27.37 -26.98 -33.13
N VAL A 814 27.57 -26.98 -31.82
CA VAL A 814 26.62 -26.40 -30.86
C VAL A 814 27.35 -25.62 -29.78
N THR A 815 26.70 -24.61 -29.21
CA THR A 815 27.16 -23.98 -27.97
C THR A 815 26.80 -24.83 -26.76
N ASP A 816 27.38 -24.50 -25.62
CA ASP A 816 27.23 -25.25 -24.39
C ASP A 816 25.79 -25.20 -23.85
N GLY A 817 25.01 -24.15 -24.09
CA GLY A 817 23.59 -24.11 -23.69
C GLY A 817 22.74 -25.27 -24.26
N VAL A 818 23.20 -25.93 -25.34
CA VAL A 818 22.61 -27.18 -25.86
C VAL A 818 23.05 -28.40 -25.04
N THR A 819 24.35 -28.57 -24.80
CA THR A 819 24.91 -29.75 -24.09
C THR A 819 24.68 -29.68 -22.59
N GLU A 820 24.70 -28.48 -22.02
CA GLU A 820 24.45 -28.13 -20.62
C GLU A 820 22.96 -28.17 -20.24
N ARG A 821 22.05 -28.45 -21.19
CA ARG A 821 20.63 -28.53 -20.90
C ARG A 821 20.34 -29.55 -19.79
N ARG A 822 19.70 -29.12 -18.69
CA ARG A 822 19.51 -29.96 -17.48
C ARG A 822 18.06 -30.34 -17.20
N GLU A 823 17.86 -31.60 -16.79
CA GLU A 823 16.68 -32.09 -16.09
C GLU A 823 17.10 -32.58 -14.70
N GLY A 824 16.87 -31.77 -13.65
CA GLY A 824 17.39 -32.03 -12.32
C GLY A 824 18.92 -32.01 -12.31
N THR A 825 19.55 -33.16 -12.02
CA THR A 825 21.03 -33.30 -12.04
C THR A 825 21.58 -33.88 -13.33
N ARG A 826 20.73 -34.32 -14.26
CA ARG A 826 21.14 -34.92 -15.54
C ARG A 826 21.32 -33.82 -16.59
N MET A 827 22.45 -33.81 -17.29
CA MET A 827 22.69 -32.99 -18.47
C MET A 827 22.40 -33.80 -19.74
N LEU A 828 22.05 -33.12 -20.84
CA LEU A 828 21.97 -33.77 -22.15
C LEU A 828 23.35 -34.34 -22.53
N GLY A 829 24.39 -33.51 -22.39
CA GLY A 829 25.78 -33.88 -22.62
C GLY A 829 26.09 -34.27 -24.07
N ASP A 830 27.36 -34.50 -24.34
CA ASP A 830 27.83 -34.87 -25.69
C ASP A 830 27.31 -36.26 -26.10
N ASP A 831 27.25 -37.21 -25.15
CA ASP A 831 26.72 -38.56 -25.39
C ASP A 831 25.25 -38.53 -25.80
N GLY A 832 24.42 -37.74 -25.09
CA GLY A 832 23.00 -37.60 -25.40
C GLY A 832 22.79 -36.88 -26.74
N LEU A 833 23.63 -35.90 -27.05
CA LEU A 833 23.61 -35.22 -28.35
C LEU A 833 23.99 -36.18 -29.49
N ALA A 834 25.03 -36.99 -29.31
CA ALA A 834 25.45 -38.01 -30.26
C ALA A 834 24.34 -39.04 -30.52
N GLU A 835 23.68 -39.55 -29.47
CA GLU A 835 22.53 -40.47 -29.59
C GLU A 835 21.40 -39.88 -30.45
N VAL A 836 21.07 -38.61 -30.27
CA VAL A 836 20.05 -37.93 -31.08
C VAL A 836 20.52 -37.80 -32.53
N LEU A 837 21.79 -37.45 -32.75
CA LEU A 837 22.37 -37.25 -34.08
C LEU A 837 22.39 -38.54 -34.90
N THR A 838 22.61 -39.71 -34.28
CA THR A 838 22.50 -41.04 -34.94
C THR A 838 21.16 -41.25 -35.64
N THR A 839 20.08 -40.61 -35.14
CA THR A 839 18.73 -40.71 -35.72
C THR A 839 18.46 -39.75 -36.88
N CYS A 840 19.49 -39.02 -37.32
CA CYS A 840 19.39 -37.95 -38.32
C CYS A 840 20.00 -38.31 -39.68
N THR A 841 20.35 -39.58 -39.91
CA THR A 841 20.91 -40.03 -41.20
C THR A 841 19.96 -39.74 -42.36
N GLY A 842 20.52 -39.20 -43.46
CA GLY A 842 19.77 -38.82 -44.66
C GLY A 842 18.88 -37.57 -44.52
N LEU A 843 18.90 -36.87 -43.38
CA LEU A 843 18.16 -35.61 -43.21
C LEU A 843 18.96 -34.43 -43.78
N THR A 844 18.24 -33.43 -44.31
CA THR A 844 18.82 -32.14 -44.71
C THR A 844 19.38 -31.38 -43.50
N ALA A 845 20.36 -30.49 -43.68
CA ALA A 845 20.94 -29.69 -42.59
C ALA A 845 19.87 -29.01 -41.69
N GLY A 846 18.83 -28.41 -42.30
CA GLY A 846 17.74 -27.78 -41.54
C GLY A 846 16.87 -28.74 -40.72
N ALA A 847 16.65 -29.94 -41.25
CA ALA A 847 15.93 -30.99 -40.54
C ALA A 847 16.75 -31.57 -39.36
N VAL A 848 18.08 -31.64 -39.49
CA VAL A 848 19.01 -31.99 -38.41
C VAL A 848 18.94 -30.94 -37.30
N ALA A 849 19.18 -29.67 -37.62
CA ALA A 849 19.15 -28.59 -36.63
C ALA A 849 17.81 -28.53 -35.89
N ALA A 850 16.68 -28.62 -36.60
CA ALA A 850 15.35 -28.65 -35.98
C ALA A 850 15.11 -29.91 -35.13
N ARG A 851 15.72 -31.06 -35.46
CA ARG A 851 15.63 -32.27 -34.65
C ARG A 851 16.41 -32.12 -33.34
N ILE A 852 17.63 -31.59 -33.40
CA ILE A 852 18.43 -31.28 -32.21
C ILE A 852 17.66 -30.31 -31.30
N MET A 853 17.16 -29.21 -31.86
CA MET A 853 16.41 -28.22 -31.09
C MET A 853 15.20 -28.82 -30.35
N ARG A 854 14.43 -29.67 -31.03
CA ARG A 854 13.29 -30.37 -30.41
C ARG A 854 13.72 -31.37 -29.33
N ALA A 855 14.90 -31.97 -29.45
CA ALA A 855 15.43 -32.86 -28.42
C ALA A 855 15.79 -32.06 -27.16
N VAL A 856 16.44 -30.91 -27.32
CA VAL A 856 16.79 -29.98 -26.22
C VAL A 856 15.54 -29.45 -25.50
N GLU A 857 14.50 -29.06 -26.25
CA GLU A 857 13.22 -28.61 -25.70
C GLU A 857 12.48 -29.72 -24.93
N ARG A 858 12.54 -30.96 -25.41
CA ARG A 858 11.91 -32.11 -24.75
C ARG A 858 12.68 -32.59 -23.53
N PHE A 859 13.97 -32.32 -23.46
CA PHE A 859 14.82 -32.79 -22.38
C PHE A 859 14.44 -32.17 -21.03
N ALA A 860 13.96 -30.92 -21.00
CA ALA A 860 13.48 -30.31 -19.76
C ALA A 860 12.35 -29.29 -20.01
N THR A 861 11.40 -29.21 -19.07
CA THR A 861 10.19 -28.36 -19.16
C THR A 861 10.40 -26.90 -18.75
N ALA A 862 11.47 -26.60 -18.00
CA ALA A 862 11.81 -25.22 -17.62
C ALA A 862 12.27 -24.39 -18.83
N ALA A 863 12.20 -23.07 -18.77
CA ALA A 863 12.80 -22.24 -19.83
C ALA A 863 14.33 -22.48 -19.92
N PRO A 864 14.96 -22.22 -21.08
CA PRO A 864 16.42 -22.26 -21.20
C PRO A 864 17.06 -21.24 -20.27
N SER A 865 18.11 -21.65 -19.56
CA SER A 865 18.91 -20.78 -18.69
C SER A 865 20.02 -20.07 -19.43
N ASP A 866 20.42 -20.59 -20.60
CA ASP A 866 21.51 -20.05 -21.42
C ASP A 866 21.13 -19.99 -22.91
N ASP A 867 21.86 -19.14 -23.64
CA ASP A 867 21.72 -19.01 -25.09
C ASP A 867 22.07 -20.34 -25.78
N MET A 868 21.54 -20.54 -26.98
CA MET A 868 21.80 -21.73 -27.77
C MET A 868 22.03 -21.38 -29.21
N ALA A 869 23.18 -21.77 -29.75
CA ALA A 869 23.46 -21.77 -31.18
C ALA A 869 23.66 -23.22 -31.67
N ILE A 870 23.05 -23.54 -32.80
CA ILE A 870 23.18 -24.82 -33.49
C ILE A 870 23.53 -24.53 -34.94
N LEU A 871 24.72 -24.93 -35.37
CA LEU A 871 25.16 -24.89 -36.77
C LEU A 871 25.22 -26.31 -37.32
N ALA A 872 24.48 -26.59 -38.39
CA ALA A 872 24.52 -27.86 -39.10
C ALA A 872 24.97 -27.63 -40.54
N MET A 873 25.96 -28.39 -41.00
CA MET A 873 26.44 -28.39 -42.39
C MET A 873 26.38 -29.81 -42.94
N ARG A 874 25.86 -29.96 -44.17
CA ARG A 874 25.73 -31.27 -44.83
C ARG A 874 26.22 -31.22 -46.25
N ILE A 875 26.95 -32.26 -46.64
CA ILE A 875 27.31 -32.49 -48.05
C ILE A 875 26.16 -33.25 -48.72
N PRO A 876 25.55 -32.74 -49.80
CA PRO A 876 24.51 -33.49 -50.52
C PRO A 876 25.08 -34.74 -51.20
N GLU A 877 24.20 -35.72 -51.47
CA GLU A 877 24.55 -36.97 -52.16
C GLU A 877 24.75 -36.83 -53.67
#